data_AF-A0A928BWU6-F1
#
_entry.id   AF-A0A928BWU6-F1
#
_cell.length_a   1.000
_cell.length_b   1.000
_cell.length_c   1.000
_cell.angle_alpha   90.00
_cell.angle_beta   90.00
_cell.angle_gamma   90.00
#
_symmetry.space_group_name_H-M   'P 1'
#
loop_
_entity.id
_entity.type
_entity.pdbx_description
1 polymer ?
#
loop_
_entity_poly.entity_id
_entity_poly.type
_entity_poly.pdbx_seq_one_letter_code
_entity_poly.pdbx_strand_id
1 'polypeptide(L)'
;MLQVQSLSQLLSVVPASAMTLKSVETETLTANASAIGGAEHFAGVQLVANYEYTYKETKIEIVWRAVLRDGSHYLRTEMELTGVDAVDMYNIIPMIYNVDTEAAGSAPKVVGNTRGAVLMSDKIFAGLETPTAYNTVGEATGEEDAWNLTDTKSVSLTASSWTQVAEADVPKRVEEATGANYPNVYAYDMENVTLKEGQKVSILVKYTSGSHRLNFGGAVLLDANGAIAAVDYHSGYSGGQHSNNTFTFLAPYDGTFAVRVFVENKTESIDASSTMTVDIYTAKEGVVVNTAIVGIQGLWSRNTTLAAGETWKVASVVGLVAQDGTQSNANIRETQKRRSFLAYSERERAVPWRTFPHYNSWYELNINRNNAAPGQEHTNFTAEDILGVMEQWKEKYFDKFGEGIAAFVIDDGWDNYGPWTFHSGFPNEMRDMSVLAKEMNAGIGAWLGPVGGYGQSGNYRRAYWNANNRGGMQLSNPAYYEAFLAAANNLVCEQDGVAGFNHETDNYVFFKFDGISAQFSAVGPDAGDTGNENAEGIIRLEQYVRENMREDIFFNTTVGTWASPFWYQISDATWRQENDHDRIGNNSINRENWITYRDRLVYQNYVQNSPICPINTLMTHGFILSEDGPPAGDSRDYNAVLRELRCAFVCGSGIVELYTNCNLMNSINGGKLWEDVAECVAWQKKNADVLPDAHWVGGNPWNGSKQEIYGWASWNGAKATLALRNGGNSAQTYTFTLREALEIPANITGAIILNKSFKVQDALEGLTEGAAIDIDQQLTVTLPGSTVFAFDGINADPSQVPFEVLSYSPVKDEAISTVRLNFNYDVKAVEGAEAAVALYDEAKENVVSEATYAVEGSVVTVTLANAVSTPGNYFLVVPEGLFVRSNDDRAFSGEFAITVVAPEPIKITSVSPNEDIYSLSIIEVKFSKDVVDAATGAEVVLNNAAGEKVSAASYSVDGKLLTVTLAQEVTAPGEYILVIPEGVVKGAAVGDSFSGSVTLVVEEFDIYEPTNTGTRTRSDRVIKGFTLTGASGENSYTLTTDEQGQDYTNATAAVFKVETGEDLNITFDKAGSWIHQYVFIDFDGDGFTASIAEGSEWAPAEDLVAYSFYNNNSDSDASGWNSKGTVITGNDRNTPAVPAFNAPEAAGTYRMRIKQDWCNIDPAGDADGKFGDFKENGGQIIDVTLEVINATGIKEVEGDNGVKGVYDLSGRKLEKVSAPGVYVVDGRKVLVK
;
A
#
# COMPACT_ATOMS: atom_id res chain seq x y z
N MET A 1 -6.10 -42.22 10.77
CA MET A 1 -6.12 -42.77 12.15
C MET A 1 -6.64 -41.70 13.12
N LEU A 2 -7.31 -42.07 14.22
CA LEU A 2 -7.76 -41.15 15.29
C LEU A 2 -7.01 -41.45 16.60
N GLN A 3 -6.65 -40.46 17.40
CA GLN A 3 -6.14 -40.65 18.77
C GLN A 3 -7.07 -39.99 19.81
N VAL A 4 -7.44 -40.74 20.87
CA VAL A 4 -8.37 -40.30 21.92
C VAL A 4 -7.73 -40.44 23.31
N GLN A 5 -7.92 -39.46 24.21
CA GLN A 5 -7.31 -39.44 25.55
C GLN A 5 -8.11 -40.25 26.60
N SER A 6 -7.42 -40.75 27.64
CA SER A 6 -8.02 -41.23 28.88
C SER A 6 -7.48 -40.41 30.06
N LEU A 7 -8.29 -40.21 31.11
CA LEU A 7 -7.88 -39.61 32.39
C LEU A 7 -6.84 -40.47 33.18
N SER A 8 -6.34 -41.56 32.59
CA SER A 8 -5.25 -42.37 33.13
C SER A 8 -4.45 -43.02 31.98
N GLN A 9 -3.43 -42.31 31.49
CA GLN A 9 -2.28 -42.79 30.70
C GLN A 9 -2.51 -44.07 29.86
N LEU A 10 -2.98 -43.91 28.60
CA LEU A 10 -2.68 -44.72 27.41
C LEU A 10 -3.40 -44.09 26.20
N LEU A 11 -2.66 -43.51 25.26
CA LEU A 11 -3.17 -43.05 23.95
C LEU A 11 -3.67 -44.28 23.17
N SER A 12 -4.94 -44.29 22.77
CA SER A 12 -5.48 -45.36 21.89
C SER A 12 -5.48 -44.85 20.45
N VAL A 13 -4.69 -45.45 19.58
CA VAL A 13 -4.74 -45.18 18.13
C VAL A 13 -5.85 -46.04 17.52
N VAL A 14 -6.78 -45.39 16.80
CA VAL A 14 -7.89 -46.05 16.10
C VAL A 14 -7.60 -46.01 14.60
N PRO A 15 -7.30 -47.15 13.97
CA PRO A 15 -7.17 -47.23 12.52
C PRO A 15 -8.54 -47.14 11.85
N ALA A 16 -8.57 -46.72 10.58
CA ALA A 16 -9.81 -46.69 9.80
C ALA A 16 -10.48 -48.07 9.70
N SER A 17 -9.68 -49.15 9.76
CA SER A 17 -10.17 -50.55 9.80
C SER A 17 -10.98 -50.91 11.04
N ALA A 18 -10.92 -50.10 12.11
CA ALA A 18 -11.76 -50.26 13.30
C ALA A 18 -13.10 -49.51 13.20
N MET A 19 -13.31 -48.72 12.14
CA MET A 19 -14.54 -47.96 11.91
C MET A 19 -15.54 -48.78 11.10
N THR A 20 -16.84 -48.51 11.29
CA THR A 20 -17.90 -49.18 10.52
C THR A 20 -18.17 -48.41 9.24
N LEU A 21 -17.79 -48.97 8.09
CA LEU A 21 -18.17 -48.44 6.78
C LEU A 21 -19.67 -48.66 6.53
N LYS A 22 -20.40 -47.57 6.29
CA LYS A 22 -21.86 -47.55 6.08
C LYS A 22 -22.21 -47.60 4.60
N SER A 23 -21.53 -46.81 3.77
CA SER A 23 -21.70 -46.79 2.31
C SER A 23 -20.44 -46.30 1.61
N VAL A 24 -20.30 -46.68 0.34
CA VAL A 24 -19.32 -46.12 -0.60
C VAL A 24 -20.04 -45.87 -1.92
N GLU A 25 -19.93 -44.67 -2.46
CA GLU A 25 -20.58 -44.29 -3.71
C GLU A 25 -19.73 -43.31 -4.52
N THR A 26 -19.98 -43.26 -5.82
CA THR A 26 -19.35 -42.31 -6.72
C THR A 26 -20.37 -41.26 -7.11
N GLU A 27 -20.00 -39.99 -6.99
CA GLU A 27 -20.85 -38.84 -7.29
C GLU A 27 -20.23 -37.99 -8.38
N THR A 28 -21.06 -37.43 -9.25
CA THR A 28 -20.64 -36.42 -10.23
C THR A 28 -20.77 -35.04 -9.59
N LEU A 29 -19.71 -34.25 -9.69
CA LEU A 29 -19.68 -32.87 -9.25
C LEU A 29 -20.06 -31.95 -10.41
N THR A 30 -21.02 -31.06 -10.17
CA THR A 30 -21.46 -30.08 -11.16
C THR A 30 -20.59 -28.82 -11.06
N ALA A 31 -20.24 -28.25 -12.21
CA ALA A 31 -19.63 -26.92 -12.29
C ALA A 31 -20.60 -25.85 -11.77
N ASN A 32 -20.10 -24.93 -10.95
CA ASN A 32 -20.82 -23.77 -10.47
C ASN A 32 -20.06 -22.50 -10.85
N ALA A 33 -20.47 -21.83 -11.93
CA ALA A 33 -19.82 -20.62 -12.42
C ALA A 33 -19.97 -19.40 -11.48
N SER A 34 -20.91 -19.45 -10.53
CA SER A 34 -21.11 -18.39 -9.53
C SER A 34 -20.54 -18.73 -8.16
N ALA A 35 -19.83 -19.85 -8.02
CA ALA A 35 -19.12 -20.14 -6.77
C ALA A 35 -18.00 -19.12 -6.55
N ILE A 36 -17.72 -18.79 -5.29
CA ILE A 36 -16.62 -17.90 -4.96
C ILE A 36 -15.28 -18.62 -5.18
N GLY A 37 -15.16 -19.85 -4.67
CA GLY A 37 -13.99 -20.70 -4.86
C GLY A 37 -13.75 -21.09 -6.33
N GLY A 38 -12.47 -21.15 -6.71
CA GLY A 38 -12.08 -21.43 -8.10
C GLY A 38 -12.23 -22.90 -8.51
N ALA A 39 -12.19 -23.83 -7.56
CA ALA A 39 -12.27 -25.26 -7.84
C ALA A 39 -13.68 -25.67 -8.28
N GLU A 40 -14.70 -25.07 -7.68
CA GLU A 40 -16.12 -25.33 -7.88
C GLU A 40 -16.62 -24.91 -9.25
N HIS A 41 -15.91 -24.02 -9.95
CA HIS A 41 -16.21 -23.61 -11.33
C HIS A 41 -16.13 -24.79 -12.31
N PHE A 42 -15.49 -25.87 -11.91
CA PHE A 42 -15.26 -27.04 -12.74
C PHE A 42 -16.09 -28.22 -12.26
N ALA A 43 -16.60 -29.00 -13.20
CA ALA A 43 -17.22 -30.29 -12.92
C ALA A 43 -16.17 -31.28 -12.43
N GLY A 44 -16.59 -32.48 -12.06
CA GLY A 44 -15.66 -33.53 -11.64
C GLY A 44 -16.36 -34.77 -11.14
N VAL A 45 -15.61 -35.61 -10.45
CA VAL A 45 -16.10 -36.83 -9.83
C VAL A 45 -15.51 -36.94 -8.42
N GLN A 46 -16.32 -37.45 -7.49
CA GLN A 46 -15.82 -37.83 -6.17
C GLN A 46 -16.23 -39.24 -5.78
N LEU A 47 -15.37 -39.90 -5.00
CA LEU A 47 -15.69 -41.13 -4.27
C LEU A 47 -16.02 -40.74 -2.83
N VAL A 48 -17.23 -41.03 -2.37
CA VAL A 48 -17.71 -40.72 -1.01
C VAL A 48 -17.81 -42.01 -0.22
N ALA A 49 -17.27 -42.02 1.00
CA ALA A 49 -17.36 -43.13 1.93
C ALA A 49 -17.83 -42.63 3.30
N ASN A 50 -18.95 -43.17 3.78
CA ASN A 50 -19.53 -42.82 5.07
C ASN A 50 -19.13 -43.85 6.11
N TYR A 51 -18.56 -43.41 7.22
CA TYR A 51 -18.16 -44.24 8.35
C TYR A 51 -18.85 -43.80 9.63
N GLU A 52 -18.99 -44.74 10.55
CA GLU A 52 -19.43 -44.52 11.91
C GLU A 52 -18.43 -45.15 12.87
N TYR A 53 -18.12 -44.43 13.95
CA TYR A 53 -17.29 -44.96 15.03
C TYR A 53 -17.88 -44.60 16.38
N THR A 54 -17.87 -45.55 17.32
CA THR A 54 -18.32 -45.35 18.69
C THR A 54 -17.18 -45.70 19.64
N TYR A 55 -16.79 -44.73 20.46
CA TYR A 55 -15.75 -44.90 21.47
C TYR A 55 -16.32 -44.56 22.85
N LYS A 56 -16.28 -45.50 23.79
CA LYS A 56 -16.81 -45.31 25.16
C LYS A 56 -18.21 -44.66 25.20
N GLU A 57 -19.11 -45.17 24.37
CA GLU A 57 -20.50 -44.71 24.25
C GLU A 57 -20.69 -43.34 23.55
N THR A 58 -19.63 -42.64 23.14
CA THR A 58 -19.73 -41.43 22.31
C THR A 58 -19.54 -41.77 20.84
N LYS A 59 -20.38 -41.19 19.98
CA LYS A 59 -20.40 -41.48 18.54
C LYS A 59 -19.88 -40.32 17.69
N ILE A 60 -19.14 -40.67 16.64
CA ILE A 60 -18.69 -39.79 15.56
C ILE A 60 -19.16 -40.36 14.23
N GLU A 61 -19.70 -39.49 13.39
CA GLU A 61 -19.96 -39.76 11.97
C GLU A 61 -18.83 -39.16 11.14
N ILE A 62 -18.35 -39.90 10.13
CA ILE A 62 -17.22 -39.49 9.31
C ILE A 62 -17.61 -39.61 7.84
N VAL A 63 -17.50 -38.53 7.09
CA VAL A 63 -17.63 -38.56 5.63
C VAL A 63 -16.25 -38.34 5.03
N TRP A 64 -15.73 -39.33 4.32
CA TRP A 64 -14.48 -39.23 3.58
C TRP A 64 -14.76 -39.12 2.09
N ARG A 65 -14.05 -38.23 1.40
CA ARG A 65 -14.17 -38.00 -0.05
C ARG A 65 -12.80 -38.04 -0.71
N ALA A 66 -12.71 -38.63 -1.90
CA ALA A 66 -11.62 -38.37 -2.83
C ALA A 66 -12.18 -37.62 -4.04
N VAL A 67 -11.70 -36.40 -4.26
CA VAL A 67 -12.25 -35.41 -5.18
C VAL A 67 -11.28 -35.18 -6.33
N LEU A 68 -11.76 -35.36 -7.55
CA LEU A 68 -11.04 -35.05 -8.79
C LEU A 68 -11.91 -34.12 -9.65
N ARG A 69 -11.51 -32.85 -9.74
CA ARG A 69 -12.16 -31.84 -10.59
C ARG A 69 -11.54 -31.85 -11.99
N ASP A 70 -12.33 -31.51 -13.00
CA ASP A 70 -11.88 -31.47 -14.39
C ASP A 70 -10.71 -30.49 -14.56
N GLY A 71 -9.68 -30.90 -15.30
CA GLY A 71 -8.47 -30.11 -15.53
C GLY A 71 -7.57 -29.91 -14.31
N SER A 72 -7.86 -30.55 -13.15
CA SER A 72 -6.95 -30.52 -12.01
C SER A 72 -5.73 -31.42 -12.24
N HIS A 73 -4.56 -30.97 -11.79
CA HIS A 73 -3.31 -31.75 -11.76
C HIS A 73 -3.05 -32.35 -10.37
N TYR A 74 -4.09 -32.48 -9.57
CA TYR A 74 -4.04 -32.97 -8.20
C TYR A 74 -5.30 -33.76 -7.84
N LEU A 75 -5.15 -34.63 -6.86
CA LEU A 75 -6.24 -35.32 -6.18
C LEU A 75 -6.34 -34.75 -4.77
N ARG A 76 -7.55 -34.35 -4.37
CA ARG A 76 -7.84 -33.89 -3.02
C ARG A 76 -8.59 -34.96 -2.26
N THR A 77 -8.27 -35.17 -1.00
CA THR A 77 -9.05 -36.00 -0.09
C THR A 77 -9.64 -35.13 1.00
N GLU A 78 -10.92 -35.26 1.26
CA GLU A 78 -11.62 -34.51 2.30
C GLU A 78 -12.17 -35.46 3.34
N MET A 79 -12.25 -34.99 4.58
CA MET A 79 -12.81 -35.71 5.70
C MET A 79 -13.60 -34.73 6.57
N GLU A 80 -14.87 -35.04 6.79
CA GLU A 80 -15.73 -34.34 7.73
C GLU A 80 -15.97 -35.25 8.92
N LEU A 81 -15.59 -34.83 10.12
CA LEU A 81 -15.85 -35.55 11.37
C LEU A 81 -16.92 -34.80 12.16
N THR A 82 -18.10 -35.38 12.28
CA THR A 82 -19.23 -34.77 12.99
C THR A 82 -19.46 -35.50 14.30
N GLY A 83 -19.41 -34.76 15.42
CA GLY A 83 -19.74 -35.30 16.73
C GLY A 83 -21.24 -35.53 16.84
N VAL A 84 -21.69 -36.78 17.00
CA VAL A 84 -23.09 -37.05 17.39
C VAL A 84 -23.26 -36.78 18.88
N ASP A 85 -22.26 -37.18 19.66
CA ASP A 85 -22.07 -36.80 21.05
C ASP A 85 -20.86 -35.85 21.16
N ALA A 86 -20.62 -35.28 22.35
CA ALA A 86 -19.38 -34.56 22.61
C ALA A 86 -18.20 -35.54 22.70
N VAL A 87 -17.15 -35.30 21.90
CA VAL A 87 -16.00 -36.21 21.81
C VAL A 87 -14.70 -35.45 22.03
N ASP A 88 -13.95 -35.84 23.06
CA ASP A 88 -12.59 -35.36 23.27
C ASP A 88 -11.67 -35.97 22.21
N MET A 89 -11.01 -35.11 21.42
CA MET A 89 -10.04 -35.52 20.41
C MET A 89 -8.64 -35.09 20.86
N TYR A 90 -7.60 -35.79 20.40
CA TYR A 90 -6.20 -35.40 20.63
C TYR A 90 -5.46 -35.08 19.32
N ASN A 91 -5.61 -35.94 18.32
CA ASN A 91 -5.18 -35.66 16.95
C ASN A 91 -5.85 -36.60 15.95
N ILE A 92 -5.66 -36.27 14.68
CA ILE A 92 -5.98 -37.10 13.53
C ILE A 92 -4.78 -37.19 12.59
N ILE A 93 -4.69 -38.33 11.90
CA ILE A 93 -3.72 -38.55 10.82
C ILE A 93 -4.53 -38.92 9.55
N PRO A 94 -5.05 -37.92 8.83
CA PRO A 94 -5.86 -38.11 7.62
C PRO A 94 -5.02 -38.45 6.39
N MET A 95 -3.78 -37.96 6.33
CA MET A 95 -2.85 -38.21 5.24
C MET A 95 -1.86 -39.29 5.68
N ILE A 96 -1.94 -40.48 5.08
CA ILE A 96 -0.99 -41.59 5.27
C ILE A 96 -0.74 -42.20 3.89
N TYR A 97 0.29 -41.75 3.20
CA TYR A 97 0.59 -42.17 1.82
C TYR A 97 1.96 -42.82 1.72
N ASN A 98 2.04 -43.81 0.83
CA ASN A 98 3.28 -44.45 0.45
C ASN A 98 3.69 -43.93 -0.92
N VAL A 99 4.89 -43.34 -1.01
CA VAL A 99 5.42 -42.75 -2.24
C VAL A 99 6.53 -43.62 -2.80
N ASP A 100 6.36 -44.10 -4.03
CA ASP A 100 7.45 -44.66 -4.81
C ASP A 100 8.40 -43.55 -5.25
N THR A 101 9.59 -43.52 -4.66
CA THR A 101 10.59 -42.48 -4.87
C THR A 101 11.22 -42.49 -6.26
N GLU A 102 11.20 -43.63 -6.96
CA GLU A 102 11.64 -43.71 -8.36
C GLU A 102 10.57 -43.11 -9.28
N ALA A 103 9.31 -43.50 -9.05
CA ALA A 103 8.19 -42.96 -9.81
C ALA A 103 8.03 -41.45 -9.60
N ALA A 104 8.23 -40.98 -8.37
CA ALA A 104 8.23 -39.58 -7.96
C ALA A 104 9.48 -38.78 -8.41
N GLY A 105 10.48 -39.45 -9.00
CA GLY A 105 11.72 -38.85 -9.49
C GLY A 105 12.74 -38.54 -8.40
N SER A 106 12.29 -38.29 -7.17
CA SER A 106 13.13 -38.15 -5.99
C SER A 106 12.37 -38.49 -4.72
N ALA A 107 13.09 -38.76 -3.62
CA ALA A 107 12.46 -38.92 -2.32
C ALA A 107 11.78 -37.60 -1.89
N PRO A 108 10.52 -37.64 -1.43
CA PRO A 108 9.85 -36.46 -0.89
C PRO A 108 10.66 -35.80 0.23
N LYS A 109 10.52 -34.48 0.37
CA LYS A 109 11.11 -33.69 1.44
C LYS A 109 10.10 -32.67 1.95
N VAL A 110 10.19 -32.33 3.23
CA VAL A 110 9.52 -31.14 3.77
C VAL A 110 10.18 -29.91 3.16
N VAL A 111 9.42 -29.07 2.46
CA VAL A 111 9.87 -27.83 1.84
C VAL A 111 9.39 -26.65 2.68
N GLY A 112 10.32 -26.13 3.46
CA GLY A 112 10.10 -25.03 4.40
C GLY A 112 10.36 -25.43 5.85
N ASN A 113 10.35 -24.46 6.76
CA ASN A 113 10.64 -24.68 8.18
C ASN A 113 9.43 -24.49 9.11
N THR A 114 8.24 -24.28 8.55
CA THR A 114 7.02 -23.96 9.29
C THR A 114 6.09 -25.17 9.45
N ARG A 115 5.18 -25.09 10.42
CA ARG A 115 3.98 -25.95 10.49
C ARG A 115 3.16 -25.74 9.20
N GLY A 116 2.56 -26.80 8.68
CA GLY A 116 1.88 -26.74 7.39
C GLY A 116 2.84 -26.53 6.20
N ALA A 117 4.11 -26.93 6.31
CA ALA A 117 5.02 -26.99 5.16
C ALA A 117 4.58 -28.06 4.16
N VAL A 118 4.88 -27.86 2.88
CA VAL A 118 4.51 -28.77 1.79
C VAL A 118 5.55 -29.88 1.66
N LEU A 119 5.11 -31.10 1.34
CA LEU A 119 6.00 -32.21 1.00
C LEU A 119 6.20 -32.22 -0.52
N MET A 120 7.44 -32.28 -1.00
CA MET A 120 7.71 -32.30 -2.44
C MET A 120 8.82 -33.27 -2.84
N SER A 121 8.65 -33.86 -4.02
CA SER A 121 9.66 -34.53 -4.83
C SER A 121 9.82 -33.79 -6.16
N ASP A 122 10.52 -34.38 -7.13
CA ASP A 122 10.68 -33.78 -8.46
C ASP A 122 9.43 -33.89 -9.32
N LYS A 123 8.48 -34.77 -8.98
CA LYS A 123 7.24 -34.97 -9.75
C LYS A 123 5.95 -34.80 -8.99
N ILE A 124 5.97 -34.85 -7.66
CA ILE A 124 4.76 -34.69 -6.84
C ILE A 124 4.96 -33.67 -5.72
N PHE A 125 3.85 -33.03 -5.33
CA PHE A 125 3.70 -32.31 -4.07
C PHE A 125 2.55 -32.91 -3.25
N ALA A 126 2.59 -32.78 -1.94
CA ALA A 126 1.55 -33.26 -1.04
C ALA A 126 1.50 -32.47 0.27
N GLY A 127 0.38 -32.52 0.97
CA GLY A 127 0.26 -31.96 2.31
C GLY A 127 -1.14 -32.09 2.91
N LEU A 128 -1.20 -32.18 4.23
CA LEU A 128 -2.43 -31.93 4.98
C LEU A 128 -2.69 -30.43 5.00
N GLU A 129 -3.88 -30.07 4.57
CA GLU A 129 -4.29 -28.71 4.21
C GLU A 129 -4.75 -27.90 5.43
N THR A 130 -3.83 -27.69 6.36
CA THR A 130 -4.01 -26.73 7.46
C THR A 130 -2.67 -26.12 7.80
N PRO A 131 -2.62 -24.82 8.16
CA PRO A 131 -1.37 -24.20 8.57
C PRO A 131 -0.79 -24.84 9.85
N THR A 132 -1.60 -25.59 10.61
CA THR A 132 -1.20 -26.29 11.82
C THR A 132 -0.81 -27.75 11.60
N ALA A 133 -0.61 -28.20 10.35
CA ALA A 133 -0.28 -29.59 10.07
C ALA A 133 1.17 -29.94 10.45
N TYR A 134 1.39 -31.15 10.97
CA TYR A 134 2.70 -31.82 10.97
C TYR A 134 2.78 -32.66 9.70
N ASN A 135 3.27 -32.06 8.61
CA ASN A 135 3.57 -32.79 7.38
C ASN A 135 4.99 -33.35 7.49
N THR A 136 5.15 -34.67 7.47
CA THR A 136 6.44 -35.31 7.68
C THR A 136 6.75 -36.37 6.61
N VAL A 137 8.05 -36.58 6.40
CA VAL A 137 8.62 -37.64 5.55
C VAL A 137 9.34 -38.62 6.45
N GLY A 138 9.10 -39.91 6.24
CA GLY A 138 9.56 -40.94 7.15
C GLY A 138 8.50 -41.26 8.21
N GLU A 139 8.49 -42.54 8.59
CA GLU A 139 7.42 -43.24 9.33
C GLU A 139 6.16 -43.52 8.50
N ALA A 140 6.26 -44.50 7.59
CA ALA A 140 5.10 -45.26 7.13
C ALA A 140 4.62 -46.20 8.26
N THR A 141 3.64 -45.78 9.06
CA THR A 141 2.84 -46.74 9.84
C THR A 141 1.62 -47.13 9.02
N GLY A 142 1.75 -48.25 8.32
CA GLY A 142 0.69 -48.74 7.43
C GLY A 142 0.93 -50.13 6.87
N GLU A 143 2.17 -50.63 6.91
CA GLU A 143 2.47 -52.00 6.48
C GLU A 143 2.43 -53.03 7.61
N GLU A 144 2.15 -52.67 8.86
CA GLU A 144 2.12 -53.64 9.98
C GLU A 144 1.15 -54.81 9.69
N ASP A 145 0.08 -54.54 8.94
CA ASP A 145 -0.87 -55.54 8.47
C ASP A 145 -0.43 -56.32 7.23
N ALA A 146 0.69 -55.98 6.59
CA ALA A 146 1.25 -56.64 5.41
C ALA A 146 2.36 -57.65 5.74
N TRP A 147 2.83 -57.70 7.00
CA TRP A 147 4.02 -58.46 7.40
C TRP A 147 3.74 -59.39 8.60
N ASN A 148 4.34 -60.58 8.61
CA ASN A 148 4.39 -61.46 9.77
C ASN A 148 5.79 -61.40 10.38
N LEU A 149 5.90 -61.09 11.67
CA LEU A 149 7.18 -61.26 12.38
C LEU A 149 7.52 -62.75 12.42
N THR A 150 8.71 -63.11 11.94
CA THR A 150 9.14 -64.50 11.77
C THR A 150 10.37 -64.87 12.59
N ASP A 151 11.22 -63.91 12.95
CA ASP A 151 12.36 -64.14 13.84
C ASP A 151 12.78 -62.82 14.52
N THR A 152 13.43 -62.92 15.68
CA THR A 152 13.97 -61.78 16.43
C THR A 152 15.33 -62.16 17.00
N LYS A 153 16.36 -61.38 16.67
CA LYS A 153 17.72 -61.51 17.23
C LYS A 153 18.00 -60.32 18.13
N SER A 154 18.72 -60.51 19.24
CA SER A 154 19.03 -59.42 20.17
C SER A 154 20.41 -59.58 20.79
N VAL A 155 21.09 -58.45 21.02
CA VAL A 155 22.41 -58.39 21.65
C VAL A 155 22.52 -57.16 22.55
N SER A 156 23.16 -57.32 23.71
CA SER A 156 23.53 -56.21 24.57
C SER A 156 24.88 -55.63 24.14
N LEU A 157 24.93 -54.31 23.98
CA LEU A 157 26.10 -53.56 23.58
C LEU A 157 26.57 -52.68 24.74
N THR A 158 27.88 -52.52 24.84
CA THR A 158 28.56 -51.56 25.71
C THR A 158 29.35 -50.58 24.84
N ALA A 159 29.89 -49.51 25.44
CA ALA A 159 30.80 -48.58 24.76
C ALA A 159 31.92 -49.29 23.96
N SER A 160 32.49 -50.38 24.51
CA SER A 160 33.55 -51.15 23.85
C SER A 160 33.08 -52.05 22.71
N SER A 161 31.77 -52.17 22.48
CA SER A 161 31.21 -52.94 21.36
C SER A 161 31.32 -52.17 20.04
N TRP A 162 31.35 -50.83 20.10
CA TRP A 162 31.47 -49.97 18.93
C TRP A 162 32.93 -49.85 18.51
N THR A 163 33.23 -50.22 17.27
CA THR A 163 34.59 -50.17 16.71
C THR A 163 34.71 -49.06 15.68
N GLN A 164 35.82 -48.32 15.69
CA GLN A 164 36.06 -47.26 14.73
C GLN A 164 36.06 -47.82 13.31
N VAL A 165 35.34 -47.15 12.41
CA VAL A 165 35.27 -47.52 10.99
C VAL A 165 36.49 -46.95 10.28
N ALA A 166 37.13 -47.77 9.42
CA ALA A 166 38.26 -47.31 8.61
C ALA A 166 37.81 -46.23 7.63
N GLU A 167 38.68 -45.26 7.32
CA GLU A 167 38.35 -44.10 6.45
C GLU A 167 37.71 -44.51 5.12
N ALA A 168 38.23 -45.56 4.48
CA ALA A 168 37.72 -46.07 3.20
C ALA A 168 36.32 -46.70 3.29
N ASP A 169 35.87 -47.08 4.49
CA ASP A 169 34.63 -47.80 4.74
C ASP A 169 33.55 -46.91 5.40
N VAL A 170 33.83 -45.61 5.60
CA VAL A 170 32.83 -44.64 6.06
C VAL A 170 31.94 -44.25 4.87
N PRO A 171 30.65 -44.63 4.85
CA PRO A 171 29.77 -44.23 3.75
C PRO A 171 29.56 -42.72 3.76
N LYS A 172 29.65 -42.07 2.60
CA LYS A 172 29.39 -40.62 2.48
C LYS A 172 28.00 -40.23 3.03
N ARG A 173 27.01 -41.12 2.91
CA ARG A 173 25.67 -40.92 3.48
C ARG A 173 25.66 -40.85 5.01
N VAL A 174 26.57 -41.54 5.69
CA VAL A 174 26.74 -41.44 7.16
C VAL A 174 27.31 -40.06 7.53
N GLU A 175 28.24 -39.53 6.72
CA GLU A 175 28.76 -38.17 6.88
C GLU A 175 27.66 -37.12 6.64
N GLU A 176 26.83 -37.28 5.61
CA GLU A 176 25.68 -36.41 5.33
C GLU A 176 24.64 -36.47 6.46
N ALA A 177 24.37 -37.65 7.01
CA ALA A 177 23.38 -37.84 8.08
C ALA A 177 23.85 -37.28 9.43
N THR A 178 25.13 -37.41 9.77
CA THR A 178 25.65 -37.08 11.11
C THR A 178 26.51 -35.83 11.16
N GLY A 179 27.01 -35.34 10.02
CA GLY A 179 28.06 -34.33 9.97
C GLY A 179 29.42 -34.81 10.51
N ALA A 180 29.59 -36.12 10.78
CA ALA A 180 30.81 -36.72 11.28
C ALA A 180 31.49 -37.58 10.21
N ASN A 181 32.81 -37.43 10.10
CA ASN A 181 33.67 -38.21 9.21
C ASN A 181 34.77 -38.92 10.00
N TYR A 182 35.60 -39.73 9.33
CA TYR A 182 36.78 -40.34 9.94
C TYR A 182 37.63 -39.27 10.65
N PRO A 183 38.11 -39.50 11.90
CA PRO A 183 38.10 -40.75 12.68
C PRO A 183 36.87 -40.94 13.61
N ASN A 184 35.81 -40.15 13.46
CA ASN A 184 34.73 -40.06 14.45
C ASN A 184 33.51 -40.95 14.16
N VAL A 185 33.62 -41.90 13.24
CA VAL A 185 32.55 -42.85 12.91
C VAL A 185 32.90 -44.22 13.44
N TYR A 186 31.97 -44.82 14.18
CA TYR A 186 32.08 -46.14 14.78
C TYR A 186 30.91 -47.01 14.33
N ALA A 187 31.07 -48.32 14.39
CA ALA A 187 30.03 -49.26 14.02
C ALA A 187 30.03 -50.52 14.88
N TYR A 188 28.89 -51.21 14.89
CA TYR A 188 28.75 -52.56 15.44
C TYR A 188 28.11 -53.48 14.39
N ASP A 189 28.65 -54.70 14.28
CA ASP A 189 28.21 -55.72 13.33
C ASP A 189 27.55 -56.90 14.06
N MET A 190 26.28 -57.15 13.77
CA MET A 190 25.62 -58.40 14.13
C MET A 190 25.77 -59.39 12.98
N GLU A 191 26.68 -60.36 13.14
CA GLU A 191 26.94 -61.38 12.13
C GLU A 191 25.88 -62.50 12.11
N ASN A 192 25.90 -63.29 11.03
CA ASN A 192 25.11 -64.53 10.87
C ASN A 192 23.59 -64.31 10.90
N VAL A 193 23.11 -63.26 10.22
CA VAL A 193 21.69 -62.97 10.01
C VAL A 193 21.24 -63.62 8.69
N THR A 194 20.63 -64.80 8.76
CA THR A 194 20.11 -65.53 7.59
C THR A 194 18.75 -64.96 7.18
N LEU A 195 18.65 -64.52 5.93
CA LEU A 195 17.46 -63.88 5.35
C LEU A 195 17.12 -64.53 4.01
N LYS A 196 15.83 -64.54 3.69
CA LYS A 196 15.30 -64.83 2.35
C LYS A 196 15.03 -63.54 1.59
N GLU A 197 15.11 -63.60 0.27
CA GLU A 197 14.72 -62.50 -0.63
C GLU A 197 13.35 -61.93 -0.24
N GLY A 198 13.28 -60.61 -0.14
CA GLY A 198 12.06 -59.88 0.21
C GLY A 198 11.67 -59.91 1.69
N GLN A 199 12.44 -60.54 2.58
CA GLN A 199 12.22 -60.40 4.02
C GLN A 199 12.60 -59.00 4.51
N LYS A 200 11.70 -58.40 5.30
CA LYS A 200 11.92 -57.11 5.96
C LYS A 200 12.72 -57.31 7.23
N VAL A 201 13.73 -56.51 7.43
CA VAL A 201 14.57 -56.48 8.63
C VAL A 201 14.36 -55.13 9.30
N SER A 202 14.03 -55.12 10.59
CA SER A 202 13.91 -53.93 11.43
C SER A 202 14.92 -54.00 12.56
N ILE A 203 15.67 -52.93 12.78
CA ILE A 203 16.81 -52.88 13.69
C ILE A 203 16.58 -51.77 14.69
N LEU A 204 16.26 -52.11 15.93
CA LEU A 204 16.10 -51.15 17.01
C LEU A 204 17.36 -51.14 17.88
N VAL A 205 18.04 -50.00 18.00
CA VAL A 205 19.09 -49.80 19.00
C VAL A 205 18.54 -48.98 20.15
N LYS A 206 18.33 -49.64 21.30
CA LYS A 206 17.72 -49.05 22.49
C LYS A 206 18.75 -48.80 23.57
N TYR A 207 18.95 -47.54 23.92
CA TYR A 207 19.75 -47.11 25.07
C TYR A 207 19.24 -47.75 26.37
N THR A 208 20.17 -48.22 27.20
CA THR A 208 19.87 -48.80 28.52
C THR A 208 20.46 -48.00 29.67
N SER A 209 21.69 -47.47 29.53
CA SER A 209 22.39 -46.70 30.56
C SER A 209 23.64 -46.01 29.98
N GLY A 210 24.18 -44.99 30.64
CA GLY A 210 25.28 -44.16 30.11
C GLY A 210 25.17 -42.71 30.59
N SER A 211 26.14 -41.88 30.22
CA SER A 211 26.06 -40.43 30.46
C SER A 211 25.66 -39.67 29.18
N HIS A 212 25.94 -40.25 28.03
CA HIS A 212 25.69 -39.69 26.70
C HIS A 212 24.73 -40.58 25.90
N ARG A 213 24.01 -39.99 24.93
CA ARG A 213 23.17 -40.75 23.99
C ARG A 213 24.03 -41.28 22.85
N LEU A 214 23.51 -42.29 22.15
CA LEU A 214 24.10 -42.76 20.88
C LEU A 214 23.49 -41.94 19.75
N ASN A 215 24.32 -41.32 18.90
CA ASN A 215 23.87 -40.61 17.70
C ASN A 215 24.20 -41.43 16.46
N PHE A 216 23.17 -41.84 15.72
CA PHE A 216 23.29 -42.77 14.60
C PHE A 216 23.37 -42.05 13.25
N GLY A 217 24.04 -42.70 12.30
CA GLY A 217 24.10 -42.27 10.90
C GLY A 217 23.50 -43.25 9.90
N GLY A 218 22.90 -44.34 10.38
CA GLY A 218 22.26 -45.36 9.56
C GLY A 218 22.68 -46.79 9.90
N ALA A 219 22.12 -47.75 9.17
CA ALA A 219 22.48 -49.15 9.19
C ALA A 219 22.61 -49.71 7.78
N VAL A 220 23.40 -50.78 7.63
CA VAL A 220 23.58 -51.51 6.37
C VAL A 220 23.53 -53.01 6.57
N LEU A 221 23.09 -53.70 5.54
CA LEU A 221 23.19 -55.14 5.40
C LEU A 221 24.43 -55.45 4.56
N LEU A 222 25.33 -56.27 5.07
CA LEU A 222 26.56 -56.69 4.40
C LEU A 222 26.41 -58.16 3.96
N ASP A 223 26.76 -58.45 2.70
CA ASP A 223 26.79 -59.81 2.18
C ASP A 223 27.97 -60.63 2.74
N ALA A 224 28.07 -61.89 2.34
CA ALA A 224 29.15 -62.79 2.78
C ALA A 224 30.57 -62.33 2.37
N ASN A 225 30.69 -61.40 1.42
CA ASN A 225 31.96 -60.79 1.00
C ASN A 225 32.24 -59.45 1.69
N GLY A 226 31.34 -58.98 2.56
CA GLY A 226 31.40 -57.67 3.20
C GLY A 226 30.96 -56.52 2.29
N ALA A 227 30.35 -56.81 1.13
CA ALA A 227 29.77 -55.79 0.27
C ALA A 227 28.39 -55.36 0.77
N ILE A 228 28.04 -54.09 0.59
CA ILE A 228 26.74 -53.55 1.00
C ILE A 228 25.64 -54.13 0.10
N ALA A 229 24.72 -54.87 0.71
CA ALA A 229 23.57 -55.51 0.08
C ALA A 229 22.29 -54.67 0.18
N ALA A 230 22.08 -53.97 1.31
CA ALA A 230 20.96 -53.06 1.52
C ALA A 230 21.35 -51.98 2.54
N VAL A 231 20.65 -50.84 2.54
CA VAL A 231 20.98 -49.68 3.39
C VAL A 231 19.74 -49.02 3.93
N ASP A 232 19.87 -48.43 5.12
CA ASP A 232 18.97 -47.42 5.66
C ASP A 232 19.81 -46.33 6.33
N TYR A 233 20.00 -45.21 5.63
CA TYR A 233 20.77 -44.08 6.13
C TYR A 233 19.84 -42.96 6.56
N HIS A 234 19.70 -42.78 7.86
CA HIS A 234 19.07 -41.61 8.46
C HIS A 234 19.75 -41.28 9.78
N SER A 235 19.60 -40.04 10.20
CA SER A 235 20.05 -39.60 11.52
C SER A 235 19.02 -39.94 12.58
N GLY A 236 19.50 -40.39 13.72
CA GLY A 236 18.68 -40.72 14.87
C GLY A 236 19.50 -40.76 16.13
N TYR A 237 18.85 -40.93 17.27
CA TYR A 237 19.56 -41.07 18.54
C TYR A 237 18.80 -41.92 19.54
N SER A 238 19.55 -42.57 20.44
CA SER A 238 19.00 -43.31 21.58
C SER A 238 19.69 -42.92 22.88
N GLY A 239 18.91 -42.41 23.84
CA GLY A 239 19.33 -41.96 25.16
C GLY A 239 18.14 -41.95 26.14
N GLY A 240 18.17 -41.06 27.15
CA GLY A 240 16.98 -40.79 27.98
C GLY A 240 15.79 -40.23 27.17
N GLN A 241 16.08 -39.65 26.01
CA GLN A 241 15.16 -39.35 24.91
C GLN A 241 15.63 -40.13 23.68
N HIS A 242 14.73 -40.50 22.77
CA HIS A 242 15.08 -41.22 21.54
C HIS A 242 14.26 -40.71 20.35
N SER A 243 14.83 -40.82 19.16
CA SER A 243 14.18 -40.47 17.89
C SER A 243 14.88 -41.23 16.77
N ASN A 244 14.13 -41.78 15.81
CA ASN A 244 14.65 -42.48 14.63
C ASN A 244 15.77 -43.49 14.95
N ASN A 245 15.61 -44.29 16.02
CA ASN A 245 16.59 -45.29 16.43
C ASN A 245 16.26 -46.70 15.90
N THR A 246 15.40 -46.76 14.87
CA THR A 246 14.97 -47.99 14.20
C THR A 246 15.34 -47.91 12.73
N PHE A 247 16.08 -48.89 12.22
CA PHE A 247 16.50 -48.96 10.81
C PHE A 247 15.81 -50.13 10.11
N THR A 248 15.38 -49.94 8.88
CA THR A 248 14.63 -50.96 8.14
C THR A 248 15.14 -51.13 6.71
N PHE A 249 15.33 -52.38 6.28
CA PHE A 249 15.60 -52.71 4.88
C PHE A 249 15.03 -54.07 4.49
N LEU A 250 15.01 -54.37 3.19
CA LEU A 250 14.59 -55.66 2.65
C LEU A 250 15.81 -56.45 2.20
N ALA A 251 15.82 -57.76 2.45
CA ALA A 251 16.87 -58.64 1.95
C ALA A 251 16.77 -58.77 0.41
N PRO A 252 17.81 -58.40 -0.34
CA PRO A 252 17.76 -58.37 -1.80
C PRO A 252 17.82 -59.75 -2.46
N TYR A 253 18.23 -60.78 -1.71
CA TYR A 253 18.33 -62.18 -2.15
C TYR A 253 18.46 -63.09 -0.93
N ASP A 254 18.27 -64.39 -1.13
CA ASP A 254 18.55 -65.41 -0.12
C ASP A 254 20.03 -65.41 0.28
N GLY A 255 20.34 -65.34 1.57
CA GLY A 255 21.72 -65.33 2.03
C GLY A 255 21.89 -65.23 3.54
N THR A 256 23.15 -65.29 3.97
CA THR A 256 23.56 -64.96 5.33
C THR A 256 24.32 -63.64 5.29
N PHE A 257 23.89 -62.69 6.10
CA PHE A 257 24.36 -61.33 6.11
C PHE A 257 24.91 -60.93 7.48
N ALA A 258 25.65 -59.81 7.51
CA ALA A 258 25.92 -59.07 8.74
C ALA A 258 25.13 -57.75 8.73
N VAL A 259 24.55 -57.39 9.87
CA VAL A 259 23.85 -56.12 10.05
C VAL A 259 24.77 -55.16 10.78
N ARG A 260 25.17 -54.08 10.10
CA ARG A 260 26.06 -53.05 10.64
C ARG A 260 25.28 -51.78 10.97
N VAL A 261 25.41 -51.25 12.18
CA VAL A 261 24.84 -49.93 12.56
C VAL A 261 25.98 -48.94 12.79
N PHE A 262 25.83 -47.71 12.29
CA PHE A 262 26.80 -46.63 12.45
C PHE A 262 26.39 -45.65 13.55
N VAL A 263 27.36 -45.29 14.39
CA VAL A 263 27.25 -44.27 15.43
C VAL A 263 28.41 -43.27 15.32
N GLU A 264 28.16 -42.01 15.63
CA GLU A 264 29.20 -40.98 15.64
C GLU A 264 29.70 -40.68 17.06
N ASN A 265 30.96 -40.25 17.15
CA ASN A 265 31.67 -39.91 18.40
C ASN A 265 32.22 -38.47 18.40
N LYS A 266 31.77 -37.63 17.46
CA LYS A 266 32.21 -36.25 17.25
C LYS A 266 31.44 -35.28 18.16
N THR A 267 30.12 -35.44 18.28
CA THR A 267 29.28 -34.51 19.04
C THR A 267 29.23 -34.85 20.53
N GLU A 268 29.24 -36.13 20.88
CA GLU A 268 29.36 -36.64 22.24
C GLU A 268 30.05 -38.00 22.27
N SER A 269 30.61 -38.38 23.42
CA SER A 269 31.38 -39.62 23.54
C SER A 269 30.48 -40.86 23.62
N ILE A 270 30.84 -41.93 22.92
CA ILE A 270 30.15 -43.23 22.99
C ILE A 270 30.48 -43.90 24.34
N ASP A 271 29.68 -43.62 25.38
CA ASP A 271 29.78 -44.27 26.69
C ASP A 271 28.53 -45.05 27.12
N ALA A 272 27.52 -45.07 26.24
CA ALA A 272 26.26 -45.76 26.48
C ALA A 272 26.38 -47.28 26.37
N SER A 273 25.63 -47.96 27.24
CA SER A 273 25.16 -49.33 27.02
C SER A 273 23.81 -49.30 26.31
N SER A 274 23.59 -50.26 25.44
CA SER A 274 22.35 -50.38 24.66
C SER A 274 21.99 -51.85 24.40
N THR A 275 20.81 -52.09 23.87
CA THR A 275 20.41 -53.38 23.30
C THR A 275 20.07 -53.16 21.84
N MET A 276 20.70 -53.90 20.94
CA MET A 276 20.35 -53.93 19.52
C MET A 276 19.46 -55.14 19.28
N THR A 277 18.27 -54.91 18.73
CA THR A 277 17.31 -55.95 18.35
C THR A 277 17.12 -55.90 16.84
N VAL A 278 17.13 -57.05 16.19
CA VAL A 278 16.94 -57.24 14.75
C VAL A 278 15.73 -58.17 14.55
N ASP A 279 14.60 -57.59 14.18
CA ASP A 279 13.36 -58.27 13.88
C ASP A 279 13.27 -58.57 12.39
N ILE A 280 12.91 -59.80 12.03
CA ILE A 280 12.83 -60.30 10.66
C ILE A 280 11.38 -60.66 10.35
N TYR A 281 10.82 -60.04 9.32
CA TYR A 281 9.45 -60.21 8.89
C TYR A 281 9.37 -60.82 7.50
N THR A 282 8.33 -61.61 7.28
CA THR A 282 7.97 -62.17 5.96
C THR A 282 6.66 -61.56 5.50
N ALA A 283 6.57 -61.17 4.22
CA ALA A 283 5.37 -60.58 3.64
C ALA A 283 4.19 -61.57 3.71
N LYS A 284 2.99 -61.07 3.98
CA LYS A 284 1.76 -61.86 3.89
C LYS A 284 1.46 -62.17 2.43
N GLU A 285 0.73 -63.26 2.19
CA GLU A 285 0.44 -63.76 0.84
C GLU A 285 -0.23 -62.67 -0.02
N GLY A 286 0.34 -62.39 -1.20
CA GLY A 286 -0.16 -61.38 -2.16
C GLY A 286 0.42 -59.97 -2.01
N VAL A 287 1.28 -59.71 -1.02
CA VAL A 287 1.95 -58.41 -0.83
C VAL A 287 3.16 -58.28 -1.76
N VAL A 288 3.18 -57.22 -2.59
CA VAL A 288 4.36 -56.82 -3.38
C VAL A 288 5.18 -55.84 -2.54
N VAL A 289 6.48 -56.07 -2.49
CA VAL A 289 7.41 -55.46 -1.54
C VAL A 289 8.39 -54.59 -2.32
N ASN A 290 8.40 -53.27 -2.10
CA ASN A 290 9.26 -52.32 -2.82
C ASN A 290 10.10 -51.48 -1.82
N THR A 291 11.44 -51.52 -1.94
CA THR A 291 12.40 -50.75 -1.12
C THR A 291 12.45 -49.26 -1.45
N ALA A 292 11.91 -48.85 -2.59
CA ALA A 292 11.88 -47.45 -3.02
C ALA A 292 10.69 -46.67 -2.44
N ILE A 293 9.92 -47.26 -1.52
CA ILE A 293 8.75 -46.63 -0.91
C ILE A 293 9.16 -45.82 0.32
N VAL A 294 8.77 -44.54 0.35
CA VAL A 294 8.87 -43.67 1.53
C VAL A 294 7.48 -43.27 1.98
N GLY A 295 7.21 -43.42 3.28
CA GLY A 295 5.98 -42.92 3.90
C GLY A 295 5.99 -41.41 4.01
N ILE A 296 4.85 -40.81 3.69
CA ILE A 296 4.54 -39.42 4.03
C ILE A 296 3.26 -39.39 4.85
N GLN A 297 3.22 -38.50 5.84
CA GLN A 297 2.06 -38.36 6.71
C GLN A 297 1.75 -36.89 7.01
N GLY A 298 0.49 -36.64 7.33
CA GLY A 298 0.01 -35.35 7.82
C GLY A 298 -0.79 -35.58 9.08
N LEU A 299 -0.38 -34.94 10.17
CA LEU A 299 -1.07 -34.99 11.46
C LEU A 299 -1.61 -33.61 11.83
N TRP A 300 -2.87 -33.54 12.24
CA TRP A 300 -3.47 -32.35 12.85
C TRP A 300 -3.82 -32.63 14.30
N SER A 301 -3.15 -31.92 15.21
CA SER A 301 -3.46 -31.94 16.64
C SER A 301 -4.68 -31.11 16.95
N ARG A 302 -5.59 -31.67 17.74
CA ARG A 302 -6.80 -31.01 18.27
C ARG A 302 -6.90 -31.42 19.71
N ASN A 303 -6.75 -30.49 20.64
CA ASN A 303 -6.87 -30.74 22.08
C ASN A 303 -8.18 -30.19 22.67
N THR A 304 -9.15 -29.90 21.81
CA THR A 304 -10.49 -29.44 22.18
C THR A 304 -11.52 -30.56 22.01
N THR A 305 -12.59 -30.50 22.80
CA THR A 305 -13.78 -31.33 22.59
C THR A 305 -14.44 -30.93 21.25
N LEU A 306 -14.70 -31.91 20.39
CA LEU A 306 -15.63 -31.76 19.27
C LEU A 306 -17.06 -31.82 19.85
N ALA A 307 -17.76 -30.68 19.86
CA ALA A 307 -19.09 -30.60 20.45
C ALA A 307 -20.11 -31.41 19.63
N ALA A 308 -21.20 -31.82 20.28
CA ALA A 308 -22.30 -32.48 19.58
C ALA A 308 -22.89 -31.54 18.50
N GLY A 309 -22.98 -32.03 17.27
CA GLY A 309 -23.39 -31.27 16.07
C GLY A 309 -22.26 -30.48 15.40
N GLU A 310 -21.10 -30.33 16.04
CA GLU A 310 -19.94 -29.67 15.43
C GLU A 310 -19.29 -30.60 14.41
N THR A 311 -18.86 -30.03 13.28
CA THR A 311 -18.15 -30.75 12.22
C THR A 311 -16.73 -30.21 12.09
N TRP A 312 -15.75 -31.10 12.14
CA TRP A 312 -14.36 -30.78 11.85
C TRP A 312 -14.04 -31.15 10.40
N LYS A 313 -13.75 -30.14 9.58
CA LYS A 313 -13.40 -30.27 8.16
C LYS A 313 -11.90 -30.37 7.98
N VAL A 314 -11.46 -31.37 7.24
CA VAL A 314 -10.05 -31.75 7.10
C VAL A 314 -9.79 -32.15 5.66
N ALA A 315 -8.75 -31.58 5.03
CA ALA A 315 -8.41 -31.91 3.65
C ALA A 315 -6.92 -32.24 3.49
N SER A 316 -6.57 -33.02 2.47
CA SER A 316 -5.18 -33.24 2.07
C SER A 316 -5.08 -33.33 0.55
N VAL A 317 -3.92 -32.95 0.02
CA VAL A 317 -3.66 -32.95 -1.42
C VAL A 317 -2.49 -33.86 -1.77
N VAL A 318 -2.57 -34.48 -2.95
CA VAL A 318 -1.41 -34.94 -3.72
C VAL A 318 -1.53 -34.40 -5.14
N GLY A 319 -0.55 -33.65 -5.61
CA GLY A 319 -0.53 -33.06 -6.94
C GLY A 319 0.77 -33.28 -7.70
N LEU A 320 0.73 -32.98 -9.00
CA LEU A 320 1.84 -33.17 -9.92
C LEU A 320 2.66 -31.88 -10.06
N VAL A 321 3.97 -32.03 -10.19
CA VAL A 321 4.89 -30.94 -10.57
C VAL A 321 5.04 -30.94 -12.09
N ALA A 322 4.90 -29.77 -12.72
CA ALA A 322 5.09 -29.62 -14.16
C ALA A 322 6.52 -30.00 -14.59
N GLN A 323 6.62 -30.69 -15.73
CA GLN A 323 7.87 -31.27 -16.21
C GLN A 323 8.42 -30.49 -17.43
N ASP A 324 9.32 -29.53 -17.23
CA ASP A 324 10.04 -28.75 -18.25
C ASP A 324 11.52 -29.14 -18.45
N GLY A 325 12.09 -29.88 -17.50
CA GLY A 325 13.42 -30.51 -17.55
C GLY A 325 14.35 -30.07 -16.41
N THR A 326 13.90 -29.18 -15.54
CA THR A 326 14.72 -28.57 -14.49
C THR A 326 14.36 -29.01 -13.07
N GLN A 327 13.43 -29.96 -12.88
CA GLN A 327 12.83 -30.25 -11.57
C GLN A 327 13.83 -30.69 -10.50
N SER A 328 14.93 -31.32 -10.92
CA SER A 328 16.00 -31.78 -10.04
C SER A 328 16.94 -30.65 -9.59
N ASN A 329 16.73 -29.41 -10.02
CA ASN A 329 17.54 -28.28 -9.61
C ASN A 329 17.42 -28.05 -8.09
N ALA A 330 18.55 -27.81 -7.44
CA ALA A 330 18.60 -27.51 -6.01
C ALA A 330 17.98 -26.14 -5.68
N ASN A 331 18.09 -25.18 -6.61
CA ASN A 331 17.38 -23.91 -6.51
C ASN A 331 15.95 -24.09 -7.02
N ILE A 332 15.00 -24.12 -6.08
CA ILE A 332 13.58 -24.35 -6.39
C ILE A 332 12.97 -23.31 -7.34
N ARG A 333 13.56 -22.11 -7.40
CA ARG A 333 13.15 -21.01 -8.29
C ARG A 333 13.55 -21.23 -9.76
N GLU A 334 14.48 -22.14 -10.02
CA GLU A 334 14.83 -22.59 -11.37
C GLU A 334 13.98 -23.81 -11.80
N THR A 335 12.97 -24.19 -11.00
CA THR A 335 12.04 -25.29 -11.27
C THR A 335 10.61 -24.79 -11.39
N GLN A 336 9.70 -25.65 -11.87
CA GLN A 336 8.26 -25.35 -11.88
C GLN A 336 7.52 -25.76 -10.59
N LYS A 337 8.24 -26.13 -9.50
CA LYS A 337 7.62 -26.56 -8.23
C LYS A 337 6.73 -25.49 -7.62
N ARG A 338 7.20 -24.24 -7.54
CA ARG A 338 6.43 -23.09 -7.03
C ARG A 338 5.15 -22.88 -7.82
N ARG A 339 5.23 -22.77 -9.16
CA ARG A 339 4.07 -22.55 -10.02
C ARG A 339 3.08 -23.71 -10.01
N SER A 340 3.56 -24.95 -9.97
CA SER A 340 2.69 -26.13 -9.90
C SER A 340 1.88 -26.13 -8.61
N PHE A 341 2.49 -25.76 -7.49
CA PHE A 341 1.78 -25.63 -6.23
C PHE A 341 0.89 -24.40 -6.20
N LEU A 342 1.35 -23.25 -6.70
CA LEU A 342 0.56 -22.01 -6.78
C LEU A 342 -0.71 -22.22 -7.61
N ALA A 343 -0.65 -22.91 -8.75
CA ALA A 343 -1.82 -23.21 -9.56
C ALA A 343 -2.87 -24.04 -8.80
N TYR A 344 -2.42 -24.94 -7.92
CA TYR A 344 -3.30 -25.65 -6.99
C TYR A 344 -3.84 -24.69 -5.92
N SER A 345 -2.96 -23.90 -5.28
CA SER A 345 -3.31 -22.97 -4.20
C SER A 345 -4.32 -21.92 -4.66
N GLU A 346 -4.17 -21.36 -5.86
CA GLU A 346 -5.11 -20.36 -6.41
C GLU A 346 -6.46 -20.96 -6.81
N ARG A 347 -6.49 -22.27 -7.10
CA ARG A 347 -7.73 -22.97 -7.39
C ARG A 347 -8.50 -23.35 -6.12
N GLU A 348 -7.79 -23.72 -5.07
CA GLU A 348 -8.36 -24.21 -3.80
C GLU A 348 -8.35 -23.17 -2.67
N ARG A 349 -7.84 -21.95 -2.90
CA ARG A 349 -7.93 -20.86 -1.92
C ARG A 349 -9.38 -20.50 -1.66
N ALA A 350 -9.67 -20.05 -0.44
CA ALA A 350 -11.05 -19.76 0.00
C ALA A 350 -11.75 -18.75 -0.90
N VAL A 351 -11.02 -17.70 -1.30
CA VAL A 351 -11.48 -16.71 -2.27
C VAL A 351 -10.32 -16.41 -3.21
N PRO A 352 -10.53 -16.38 -4.54
CA PRO A 352 -9.51 -16.05 -5.51
C PRO A 352 -8.74 -14.78 -5.15
N TRP A 353 -7.47 -14.73 -5.57
CA TRP A 353 -6.66 -13.52 -5.46
C TRP A 353 -7.43 -12.32 -6.00
N ARG A 354 -7.43 -11.22 -5.25
CA ARG A 354 -8.05 -9.96 -5.66
C ARG A 354 -7.30 -8.78 -5.09
N THR A 355 -7.41 -7.64 -5.78
CA THR A 355 -6.86 -6.37 -5.31
C THR A 355 -7.66 -5.88 -4.10
N PHE A 356 -6.95 -5.57 -3.02
CA PHE A 356 -7.52 -5.10 -1.76
C PHE A 356 -6.69 -3.97 -1.12
N PRO A 357 -6.48 -2.84 -1.84
CA PRO A 357 -5.95 -1.63 -1.22
C PRO A 357 -7.01 -1.05 -0.29
N HIS A 358 -6.66 -0.74 0.96
CA HIS A 358 -7.62 -0.20 1.93
C HIS A 358 -6.98 0.83 2.85
N TYR A 359 -7.77 1.80 3.28
CA TYR A 359 -7.38 2.73 4.33
C TYR A 359 -7.45 2.03 5.68
N ASN A 360 -6.45 2.24 6.56
CA ASN A 360 -6.49 1.75 7.93
C ASN A 360 -6.24 2.91 8.92
N SER A 361 -7.12 3.05 9.92
CA SER A 361 -7.12 4.18 10.85
C SER A 361 -5.99 4.17 11.89
N TRP A 362 -5.30 3.04 12.09
CA TRP A 362 -4.39 2.84 13.24
C TRP A 362 -3.40 3.99 13.45
N TYR A 363 -2.62 4.31 12.42
CA TYR A 363 -1.54 5.30 12.52
C TYR A 363 -2.02 6.75 12.49
N GLU A 364 -3.24 7.03 12.02
CA GLU A 364 -3.77 8.40 11.93
C GLU A 364 -4.68 8.78 13.10
N LEU A 365 -5.47 7.83 13.62
CA LEU A 365 -6.49 8.12 14.63
C LEU A 365 -6.25 7.40 15.97
N ASN A 366 -5.63 6.22 15.96
CA ASN A 366 -5.71 5.31 17.10
C ASN A 366 -4.40 5.20 17.90
N ILE A 367 -3.25 5.25 17.23
CA ILE A 367 -1.96 4.97 17.85
C ILE A 367 -1.70 5.93 19.03
N ASN A 368 -1.43 5.35 20.20
CA ASN A 368 -1.32 6.04 21.50
C ASN A 368 -2.59 6.73 22.02
N ARG A 369 -3.71 6.65 21.30
CA ARG A 369 -4.98 7.33 21.60
C ARG A 369 -6.14 6.37 21.92
N ASN A 370 -5.88 5.06 21.94
CA ASN A 370 -6.87 4.02 22.23
C ASN A 370 -6.81 3.47 23.68
N ASN A 371 -6.16 4.18 24.61
CA ASN A 371 -5.83 3.64 25.95
C ASN A 371 -6.69 4.22 27.10
N ALA A 372 -7.89 4.74 26.81
CA ALA A 372 -8.78 5.23 27.85
C ALA A 372 -9.07 4.16 28.91
N ALA A 373 -9.33 4.57 30.16
CA ALA A 373 -9.65 3.64 31.25
C ALA A 373 -11.01 2.96 31.03
N PRO A 374 -11.27 1.77 31.62
CA PRO A 374 -12.57 1.11 31.51
C PRO A 374 -13.73 2.02 31.95
N GLY A 375 -14.77 2.10 31.12
CA GLY A 375 -15.89 3.03 31.27
C GLY A 375 -15.67 4.43 30.68
N GLN A 376 -14.51 4.71 30.09
CA GLN A 376 -14.16 5.96 29.41
C GLN A 376 -13.76 5.74 27.94
N GLU A 377 -14.04 4.56 27.38
CA GLU A 377 -13.67 4.18 26.01
C GLU A 377 -14.18 5.17 24.95
N HIS A 378 -15.30 5.86 25.23
CA HIS A 378 -15.84 6.93 24.39
C HIS A 378 -14.93 8.15 24.21
N THR A 379 -13.84 8.28 24.98
CA THR A 379 -12.82 9.31 24.80
C THR A 379 -11.61 8.85 23.99
N ASN A 380 -11.63 7.61 23.47
CA ASN A 380 -10.76 7.22 22.37
C ASN A 380 -11.22 7.98 21.09
N PHE A 381 -10.86 7.49 19.90
CA PHE A 381 -11.42 8.03 18.67
C PHE A 381 -12.90 7.67 18.52
N THR A 382 -13.64 8.49 17.77
CA THR A 382 -15.09 8.43 17.65
C THR A 382 -15.53 8.19 16.22
N ALA A 383 -16.84 7.98 16.02
CA ALA A 383 -17.43 7.92 14.70
C ALA A 383 -17.19 9.19 13.87
N GLU A 384 -17.23 10.36 14.51
CA GLU A 384 -17.01 11.65 13.86
C GLU A 384 -15.59 11.79 13.32
N ASP A 385 -14.58 11.34 14.08
CA ASP A 385 -13.18 11.37 13.65
C ASP A 385 -12.95 10.54 12.37
N ILE A 386 -13.56 9.34 12.30
CA ILE A 386 -13.47 8.45 11.14
C ILE A 386 -14.18 9.06 9.93
N LEU A 387 -15.40 9.58 10.13
CA LEU A 387 -16.16 10.22 9.06
C LEU A 387 -15.42 11.43 8.48
N GLY A 388 -14.76 12.24 9.32
CA GLY A 388 -13.94 13.36 8.86
C GLY A 388 -12.76 12.93 7.97
N VAL A 389 -12.13 11.78 8.26
CA VAL A 389 -11.10 11.22 7.37
C VAL A 389 -11.72 10.70 6.07
N MET A 390 -12.85 10.00 6.14
CA MET A 390 -13.55 9.50 4.95
C MET A 390 -14.02 10.62 4.03
N GLU A 391 -14.46 11.75 4.57
CA GLU A 391 -14.82 12.95 3.80
C GLU A 391 -13.61 13.54 3.06
N GLN A 392 -12.42 13.54 3.67
CA GLN A 392 -11.19 13.94 2.98
C GLN A 392 -10.81 12.98 1.85
N TRP A 393 -10.92 11.67 2.08
CA TRP A 393 -10.74 10.67 1.01
C TRP A 393 -11.75 10.87 -0.12
N LYS A 394 -13.01 11.17 0.20
CA LYS A 394 -14.02 11.47 -0.80
C LYS A 394 -13.64 12.69 -1.63
N GLU A 395 -13.39 13.83 -0.99
CA GLU A 395 -13.14 15.12 -1.66
C GLU A 395 -11.79 15.17 -2.39
N LYS A 396 -10.72 14.65 -1.77
CA LYS A 396 -9.35 14.79 -2.29
C LYS A 396 -8.92 13.65 -3.20
N TYR A 397 -9.55 12.49 -3.10
CA TYR A 397 -9.16 11.30 -3.85
C TYR A 397 -10.28 10.78 -4.75
N PHE A 398 -11.40 10.31 -4.19
CA PHE A 398 -12.44 9.65 -4.99
C PHE A 398 -13.10 10.58 -6.01
N ASP A 399 -13.59 11.75 -5.57
CA ASP A 399 -14.29 12.69 -6.46
C ASP A 399 -13.36 13.28 -7.54
N LYS A 400 -12.04 13.30 -7.30
CA LYS A 400 -11.05 13.83 -8.25
C LYS A 400 -10.58 12.81 -9.28
N PHE A 401 -10.35 11.57 -8.86
CA PHE A 401 -9.71 10.56 -9.71
C PHE A 401 -10.67 9.46 -10.16
N GLY A 402 -11.83 9.32 -9.53
CA GLY A 402 -12.81 8.27 -9.82
C GLY A 402 -12.34 6.86 -9.42
N GLU A 403 -11.21 6.75 -8.73
CA GLU A 403 -10.65 5.47 -8.28
C GLU A 403 -11.13 5.15 -6.88
N GLY A 404 -11.83 4.02 -6.69
CA GLY A 404 -12.18 3.50 -5.37
C GLY A 404 -11.07 2.61 -4.78
N ILE A 405 -10.92 2.66 -3.45
CA ILE A 405 -10.21 1.64 -2.65
C ILE A 405 -11.19 0.52 -2.23
N ALA A 406 -10.68 -0.61 -1.76
CA ALA A 406 -11.52 -1.76 -1.40
C ALA A 406 -12.28 -1.55 -0.07
N ALA A 407 -11.66 -0.92 0.93
CA ALA A 407 -12.31 -0.68 2.21
C ALA A 407 -11.74 0.49 3.02
N PHE A 408 -12.54 0.99 3.95
CA PHE A 408 -12.10 1.78 5.11
C PHE A 408 -12.11 0.90 6.36
N VAL A 409 -10.95 0.70 6.97
CA VAL A 409 -10.78 -0.21 8.11
C VAL A 409 -10.63 0.59 9.39
N ILE A 410 -11.56 0.36 10.31
CA ILE A 410 -11.58 0.91 11.66
C ILE A 410 -10.74 0.00 12.56
N ASP A 411 -9.53 0.44 12.91
CA ASP A 411 -8.57 -0.35 13.70
C ASP A 411 -8.87 -0.29 15.22
N ASP A 412 -7.99 -0.80 16.08
CA ASP A 412 -8.20 -1.01 17.51
C ASP A 412 -8.67 0.26 18.27
N GLY A 413 -9.82 0.18 18.94
CA GLY A 413 -10.28 1.15 19.93
C GLY A 413 -11.76 1.52 19.86
N TRP A 414 -12.53 0.92 18.94
CA TRP A 414 -13.98 1.15 18.75
C TRP A 414 -14.89 0.46 19.80
N ASP A 415 -14.35 -0.50 20.54
CA ASP A 415 -15.10 -1.37 21.45
C ASP A 415 -15.05 -0.94 22.93
N ASN A 416 -16.01 -1.42 23.71
CA ASN A 416 -15.93 -1.51 25.16
C ASN A 416 -15.06 -2.71 25.56
N TYR A 417 -14.22 -2.55 26.60
CA TYR A 417 -13.34 -3.62 27.07
C TYR A 417 -14.13 -4.73 27.82
N GLY A 418 -14.71 -5.64 27.05
CA GLY A 418 -15.50 -6.76 27.56
C GLY A 418 -15.92 -7.71 26.44
N PRO A 419 -17.22 -7.78 26.09
CA PRO A 419 -17.74 -8.71 25.08
C PRO A 419 -17.66 -8.15 23.64
N TRP A 420 -16.74 -7.22 23.33
CA TRP A 420 -16.55 -6.65 21.99
C TRP A 420 -17.76 -5.91 21.39
N THR A 421 -18.43 -5.09 22.22
CA THR A 421 -19.52 -4.21 21.78
C THR A 421 -19.02 -2.80 21.53
N PHE A 422 -19.61 -2.03 20.61
CA PHE A 422 -19.27 -0.62 20.40
C PHE A 422 -19.38 0.24 21.66
N HIS A 423 -18.41 1.12 21.89
CA HIS A 423 -18.49 2.14 22.93
C HIS A 423 -19.37 3.32 22.49
N SER A 424 -19.79 4.18 23.43
CA SER A 424 -20.77 5.25 23.15
C SER A 424 -20.30 6.35 22.18
N GLY A 425 -19.00 6.41 21.84
CA GLY A 425 -18.48 7.23 20.73
C GLY A 425 -18.87 6.75 19.32
N PHE A 426 -19.49 5.58 19.18
CA PHE A 426 -20.09 5.05 17.94
C PHE A 426 -21.60 4.89 18.11
N PRO A 427 -22.38 5.99 18.16
CA PRO A 427 -23.81 5.94 18.48
C PRO A 427 -24.64 5.13 17.48
N ASN A 428 -24.18 5.00 16.24
CA ASN A 428 -24.80 4.23 15.16
C ASN A 428 -23.95 3.02 14.73
N GLU A 429 -23.00 2.58 15.57
CA GLU A 429 -22.00 1.56 15.20
C GLU A 429 -21.22 2.01 13.95
N MET A 430 -21.03 1.16 12.93
CA MET A 430 -20.35 1.54 11.68
C MET A 430 -21.29 1.93 10.53
N ARG A 431 -22.60 2.09 10.80
CA ARG A 431 -23.61 2.28 9.74
C ARG A 431 -23.40 3.56 8.93
N ASP A 432 -23.03 4.65 9.60
CA ASP A 432 -22.76 5.93 8.92
C ASP A 432 -21.54 5.81 7.98
N MET A 433 -20.49 5.11 8.42
CA MET A 433 -19.32 4.82 7.57
C MET A 433 -19.68 3.88 6.42
N SER A 434 -20.53 2.88 6.66
CA SER A 434 -21.02 1.95 5.63
C SER A 434 -21.69 2.72 4.47
N VAL A 435 -22.53 3.71 4.80
CA VAL A 435 -23.19 4.58 3.82
C VAL A 435 -22.16 5.39 3.03
N LEU A 436 -21.25 6.10 3.71
CA LEU A 436 -20.27 6.95 3.04
C LEU A 436 -19.24 6.15 2.21
N ALA A 437 -18.85 4.95 2.66
CA ALA A 437 -17.96 4.07 1.90
C ALA A 437 -18.59 3.63 0.58
N LYS A 438 -19.90 3.33 0.56
CA LYS A 438 -20.62 2.97 -0.69
C LYS A 438 -20.58 4.10 -1.71
N GLU A 439 -20.65 5.36 -1.29
CA GLU A 439 -20.56 6.50 -2.21
C GLU A 439 -19.20 6.55 -2.94
N MET A 440 -18.16 5.92 -2.38
CA MET A 440 -16.81 5.82 -2.93
C MET A 440 -16.49 4.47 -3.58
N ASN A 441 -17.49 3.62 -3.81
CA ASN A 441 -17.32 2.23 -4.27
C ASN A 441 -16.39 1.40 -3.37
N ALA A 442 -16.42 1.65 -2.06
CA ALA A 442 -15.61 0.97 -1.05
C ALA A 442 -16.49 0.27 -0.02
N GLY A 443 -15.95 -0.75 0.64
CA GLY A 443 -16.52 -1.37 1.83
C GLY A 443 -16.04 -0.74 3.14
N ILE A 444 -16.51 -1.30 4.25
CA ILE A 444 -15.94 -1.08 5.59
C ILE A 444 -15.35 -2.36 6.14
N GLY A 445 -14.43 -2.23 7.09
CA GLY A 445 -13.86 -3.35 7.83
C GLY A 445 -13.45 -2.95 9.24
N ALA A 446 -13.14 -3.94 10.07
CA ALA A 446 -12.70 -3.68 11.44
C ALA A 446 -11.53 -4.55 11.85
N TRP A 447 -10.72 -4.01 12.76
CA TRP A 447 -9.81 -4.80 13.57
C TRP A 447 -10.58 -5.52 14.68
N LEU A 448 -10.21 -6.78 14.93
CA LEU A 448 -10.68 -7.58 16.05
C LEU A 448 -9.57 -8.52 16.52
N GLY A 449 -9.13 -8.42 17.77
CA GLY A 449 -7.96 -9.18 18.24
C GLY A 449 -8.31 -10.40 19.11
N PRO A 450 -8.09 -11.66 18.67
CA PRO A 450 -8.37 -12.88 19.45
C PRO A 450 -7.75 -12.94 20.85
N VAL A 451 -6.69 -12.16 21.11
CA VAL A 451 -5.99 -12.07 22.40
C VAL A 451 -6.14 -10.69 23.07
N GLY A 452 -7.03 -9.86 22.53
CA GLY A 452 -7.36 -8.52 23.02
C GLY A 452 -6.49 -7.39 22.50
N GLY A 453 -5.55 -7.65 21.59
CA GLY A 453 -4.64 -6.65 21.06
C GLY A 453 -3.54 -6.25 22.04
N TYR A 454 -2.93 -5.09 21.79
CA TYR A 454 -1.66 -4.69 22.41
C TYR A 454 -1.84 -3.50 23.36
N GLY A 455 -0.76 -3.15 24.07
CA GLY A 455 -0.76 -1.98 24.93
C GLY A 455 -1.74 -2.06 26.10
N GLN A 456 -2.20 -0.90 26.56
CA GLN A 456 -2.99 -0.77 27.77
C GLN A 456 -4.47 -1.15 27.54
N SER A 457 -5.03 -0.84 26.37
CA SER A 457 -6.36 -1.33 25.94
C SER A 457 -6.45 -2.85 25.99
N GLY A 458 -5.47 -3.54 25.40
CA GLY A 458 -5.41 -5.01 25.45
C GLY A 458 -5.27 -5.56 26.87
N ASN A 459 -4.55 -4.86 27.75
CA ASN A 459 -4.48 -5.24 29.17
C ASN A 459 -5.84 -5.16 29.85
N TYR A 460 -6.66 -4.15 29.53
CA TYR A 460 -8.01 -4.03 30.07
C TYR A 460 -8.94 -5.13 29.56
N ARG A 461 -8.92 -5.45 28.26
CA ARG A 461 -9.71 -6.56 27.69
C ARG A 461 -9.34 -7.89 28.35
N ARG A 462 -8.05 -8.20 28.48
CA ARG A 462 -7.58 -9.40 29.18
C ARG A 462 -7.97 -9.41 30.65
N ALA A 463 -7.90 -8.28 31.35
CA ALA A 463 -8.29 -8.17 32.75
C ALA A 463 -9.78 -8.49 32.96
N TYR A 464 -10.66 -8.05 32.05
CA TYR A 464 -12.09 -8.39 32.08
C TYR A 464 -12.32 -9.91 32.03
N TRP A 465 -11.65 -10.60 31.11
CA TRP A 465 -11.79 -12.05 30.90
C TRP A 465 -11.02 -12.90 31.92
N ASN A 466 -10.01 -12.33 32.59
CA ASN A 466 -9.34 -12.97 33.73
C ASN A 466 -10.12 -12.81 35.06
N ALA A 467 -10.98 -11.81 35.16
CA ALA A 467 -11.79 -11.58 36.35
C ALA A 467 -12.94 -12.61 36.47
N ASN A 468 -13.38 -12.86 37.71
CA ASN A 468 -14.55 -13.67 38.04
C ASN A 468 -14.54 -15.11 37.45
N ASN A 469 -13.36 -15.71 37.27
CA ASN A 469 -13.18 -17.05 36.71
C ASN A 469 -13.83 -17.23 35.32
N ARG A 470 -13.82 -16.20 34.48
CA ARG A 470 -14.37 -16.25 33.11
C ARG A 470 -13.54 -17.04 32.11
N GLY A 471 -12.41 -17.63 32.52
CA GLY A 471 -11.60 -18.53 31.69
C GLY A 471 -10.51 -17.86 30.85
N GLY A 472 -10.33 -16.55 30.95
CA GLY A 472 -9.29 -15.82 30.19
C GLY A 472 -9.68 -15.52 28.74
N MET A 473 -8.83 -14.75 28.07
CA MET A 473 -9.05 -14.24 26.71
C MET A 473 -8.27 -15.07 25.69
N GLN A 474 -8.83 -16.23 25.33
CA GLN A 474 -8.24 -17.20 24.42
C GLN A 474 -9.37 -17.94 23.70
N LEU A 475 -9.26 -18.18 22.40
CA LEU A 475 -10.34 -18.79 21.61
C LEU A 475 -10.67 -20.23 22.02
N SER A 476 -9.81 -20.89 22.79
CA SER A 476 -10.12 -22.18 23.42
C SER A 476 -11.10 -22.07 24.58
N ASN A 477 -11.33 -20.89 25.15
CA ASN A 477 -12.34 -20.65 26.17
C ASN A 477 -13.73 -20.53 25.52
N PRO A 478 -14.68 -21.47 25.77
CA PRO A 478 -15.97 -21.47 25.08
C PRO A 478 -16.79 -20.18 25.27
N ALA A 479 -16.77 -19.59 26.48
CA ALA A 479 -17.51 -18.36 26.76
C ALA A 479 -16.91 -17.15 26.03
N TYR A 480 -15.59 -17.12 25.87
CA TYR A 480 -14.93 -16.07 25.09
C TYR A 480 -15.14 -16.27 23.59
N TYR A 481 -15.06 -17.51 23.10
CA TYR A 481 -15.33 -17.85 21.71
C TYR A 481 -16.75 -17.42 21.29
N GLU A 482 -17.76 -17.66 22.14
CA GLU A 482 -19.13 -17.21 21.91
C GLU A 482 -19.22 -15.68 21.79
N ALA A 483 -18.56 -14.93 22.68
CA ALA A 483 -18.53 -13.48 22.62
C ALA A 483 -17.79 -12.95 21.38
N PHE A 484 -16.69 -13.60 20.98
CA PHE A 484 -15.91 -13.25 19.79
C PHE A 484 -16.72 -13.50 18.51
N LEU A 485 -17.40 -14.64 18.43
CA LEU A 485 -18.29 -14.98 17.32
C LEU A 485 -19.48 -14.03 17.22
N ALA A 486 -20.07 -13.63 18.35
CA ALA A 486 -21.16 -12.65 18.38
C ALA A 486 -20.71 -11.28 17.85
N ALA A 487 -19.48 -10.87 18.16
CA ALA A 487 -18.90 -9.63 17.63
C ALA A 487 -18.67 -9.71 16.12
N ALA A 488 -18.11 -10.82 15.63
CA ALA A 488 -17.96 -11.06 14.19
C ALA A 488 -19.32 -11.03 13.47
N ASN A 489 -20.35 -11.66 14.05
CA ASN A 489 -21.71 -11.63 13.50
C ASN A 489 -22.28 -10.20 13.45
N ASN A 490 -22.15 -9.41 14.51
CA ASN A 490 -22.62 -8.02 14.52
C ASN A 490 -21.91 -7.16 13.45
N LEU A 491 -20.59 -7.32 13.32
CA LEU A 491 -19.81 -6.57 12.33
C LEU A 491 -20.19 -6.95 10.89
N VAL A 492 -20.46 -8.22 10.60
CA VAL A 492 -20.79 -8.66 9.23
C VAL A 492 -22.26 -8.40 8.87
N CYS A 493 -23.18 -8.61 9.81
CA CYS A 493 -24.60 -8.81 9.50
C CYS A 493 -25.53 -7.69 10.00
N GLU A 494 -25.00 -6.60 10.58
CA GLU A 494 -25.84 -5.56 11.20
C GLU A 494 -25.46 -4.12 10.79
N GLN A 495 -24.43 -3.96 9.96
CA GLN A 495 -23.81 -2.66 9.67
C GLN A 495 -24.47 -1.92 8.48
N ASP A 496 -25.57 -2.43 7.96
CA ASP A 496 -26.48 -1.74 7.06
C ASP A 496 -27.78 -1.25 7.75
N GLY A 497 -27.98 -1.57 9.03
CA GLY A 497 -29.17 -1.22 9.80
C GLY A 497 -30.30 -2.25 9.76
N VAL A 498 -30.09 -3.40 9.09
CA VAL A 498 -31.00 -4.53 9.02
C VAL A 498 -30.32 -5.75 9.63
N ALA A 499 -31.09 -6.59 10.33
CA ALA A 499 -30.53 -7.78 10.96
C ALA A 499 -30.37 -8.93 9.96
N GLY A 500 -29.17 -9.53 9.94
CA GLY A 500 -28.79 -10.63 9.06
C GLY A 500 -28.12 -10.15 7.79
N PHE A 501 -27.27 -11.01 7.21
CA PHE A 501 -26.51 -10.65 6.01
C PHE A 501 -27.37 -10.56 4.75
N ASN A 502 -27.23 -9.48 4.00
CA ASN A 502 -27.82 -9.24 2.70
C ASN A 502 -26.77 -8.71 1.72
N HIS A 503 -26.43 -9.50 0.69
CA HIS A 503 -25.47 -9.14 -0.35
C HIS A 503 -25.75 -7.81 -1.08
N GLU A 504 -27.00 -7.32 -1.10
CA GLU A 504 -27.36 -6.06 -1.76
C GLU A 504 -27.12 -4.83 -0.86
N THR A 505 -27.21 -4.99 0.46
CA THR A 505 -27.22 -3.87 1.41
C THR A 505 -26.05 -3.90 2.38
N ASP A 506 -25.46 -5.04 2.68
CA ASP A 506 -24.29 -5.12 3.55
C ASP A 506 -22.99 -4.77 2.82
N ASN A 507 -22.20 -3.94 3.49
CA ASN A 507 -20.94 -3.43 2.94
C ASN A 507 -19.75 -3.65 3.88
N TYR A 508 -19.90 -4.52 4.88
CA TYR A 508 -18.77 -5.01 5.67
C TYR A 508 -18.04 -6.12 4.91
N VAL A 509 -16.79 -5.86 4.53
CA VAL A 509 -16.03 -6.66 3.57
C VAL A 509 -14.72 -7.22 4.12
N PHE A 510 -14.29 -6.79 5.31
CA PHE A 510 -12.92 -7.02 5.77
C PHE A 510 -12.80 -7.18 7.28
N PHE A 511 -12.02 -8.18 7.68
CA PHE A 511 -11.51 -8.31 9.04
C PHE A 511 -9.99 -8.24 9.07
N LYS A 512 -9.44 -7.50 10.04
CA LYS A 512 -8.07 -7.66 10.50
C LYS A 512 -8.07 -8.41 11.83
N PHE A 513 -7.61 -9.66 11.83
CA PHE A 513 -7.51 -10.49 13.02
C PHE A 513 -6.09 -10.54 13.56
N ASP A 514 -5.89 -10.00 14.76
CA ASP A 514 -4.54 -9.72 15.26
C ASP A 514 -4.20 -10.44 16.56
N GLY A 515 -3.05 -11.13 16.56
CA GLY A 515 -2.58 -11.94 17.68
C GLY A 515 -3.08 -13.38 17.65
N ILE A 516 -2.70 -14.11 16.61
CA ILE A 516 -2.98 -15.55 16.43
C ILE A 516 -2.07 -16.43 17.30
N SER A 517 -0.84 -15.97 17.51
CA SER A 517 0.17 -16.57 18.37
C SER A 517 0.84 -15.45 19.16
N ALA A 518 1.26 -15.75 20.39
CA ALA A 518 2.05 -14.86 21.21
C ALA A 518 3.53 -14.74 20.76
N GLN A 519 3.94 -15.49 19.72
CA GLN A 519 5.30 -15.45 19.19
C GLN A 519 5.53 -14.20 18.34
N PHE A 520 6.68 -13.55 18.57
CA PHE A 520 7.12 -12.39 17.80
C PHE A 520 7.49 -12.74 16.35
N SER A 521 8.06 -13.92 16.15
CA SER A 521 8.31 -14.53 14.84
C SER A 521 7.90 -15.99 14.92
N ALA A 522 6.81 -16.35 14.25
CA ALA A 522 6.20 -17.67 14.36
C ALA A 522 6.65 -18.59 13.22
N VAL A 523 6.95 -19.85 13.57
CA VAL A 523 7.06 -20.97 12.62
C VAL A 523 5.90 -21.96 12.78
N GLY A 524 4.92 -21.60 13.61
CA GLY A 524 3.83 -22.46 14.06
C GLY A 524 3.06 -21.80 15.20
N PRO A 525 2.01 -22.48 15.72
CA PRO A 525 1.29 -22.04 16.92
C PRO A 525 2.20 -21.92 18.14
N ASP A 526 1.72 -21.27 19.21
CA ASP A 526 2.41 -21.26 20.50
C ASP A 526 2.69 -22.68 21.01
N ALA A 527 3.74 -22.82 21.83
CA ALA A 527 4.11 -24.11 22.38
C ALA A 527 3.02 -24.67 23.31
N GLY A 528 2.72 -25.96 23.15
CA GLY A 528 1.73 -26.67 23.97
C GLY A 528 0.30 -26.61 23.42
N ASP A 529 -0.65 -27.10 24.20
CA ASP A 529 -2.01 -27.35 23.73
C ASP A 529 -2.77 -26.05 23.48
N THR A 530 -2.70 -25.09 24.41
CA THR A 530 -3.38 -23.78 24.28
C THR A 530 -3.02 -23.03 22.99
N GLY A 531 -1.77 -23.15 22.51
CA GLY A 531 -1.36 -22.57 21.23
C GLY A 531 -2.06 -23.21 20.04
N ASN A 532 -2.13 -24.54 20.00
CA ASN A 532 -2.84 -25.28 18.95
C ASN A 532 -4.35 -24.98 18.98
N GLU A 533 -4.96 -24.93 20.17
CA GLU A 533 -6.39 -24.68 20.33
C GLU A 533 -6.79 -23.25 19.90
N ASN A 534 -5.94 -22.25 20.16
CA ASN A 534 -6.19 -20.88 19.67
C ASN A 534 -6.10 -20.78 18.15
N ALA A 535 -5.10 -21.43 17.55
CA ALA A 535 -4.97 -21.50 16.10
C ALA A 535 -6.15 -22.26 15.47
N GLU A 536 -6.61 -23.36 16.08
CA GLU A 536 -7.84 -24.04 15.67
C GLU A 536 -9.07 -23.14 15.81
N GLY A 537 -9.17 -22.40 16.91
CA GLY A 537 -10.26 -21.47 17.17
C GLY A 537 -10.40 -20.39 16.10
N ILE A 538 -9.30 -19.77 15.65
CA ILE A 538 -9.38 -18.75 14.60
C ILE A 538 -9.74 -19.36 13.24
N ILE A 539 -9.18 -20.53 12.91
CA ILE A 539 -9.53 -21.26 11.67
C ILE A 539 -11.02 -21.57 11.65
N ARG A 540 -11.55 -22.08 12.76
CA ARG A 540 -12.98 -22.39 12.92
C ARG A 540 -13.85 -21.14 12.78
N LEU A 541 -13.41 -20.00 13.32
CA LEU A 541 -14.15 -18.74 13.20
C LEU A 541 -14.20 -18.25 11.75
N GLU A 542 -13.05 -18.18 11.06
CA GLU A 542 -12.98 -17.72 9.67
C GLU A 542 -13.85 -18.60 8.76
N GLN A 543 -13.77 -19.93 8.93
CA GLN A 543 -14.63 -20.88 8.21
C GLN A 543 -16.12 -20.64 8.53
N TYR A 544 -16.46 -20.45 9.80
CA TYR A 544 -17.85 -20.20 10.20
C TYR A 544 -18.39 -18.93 9.54
N VAL A 545 -17.62 -17.84 9.51
CA VAL A 545 -18.03 -16.58 8.87
C VAL A 545 -18.27 -16.78 7.37
N ARG A 546 -17.39 -17.49 6.65
CA ARG A 546 -17.59 -17.76 5.21
C ARG A 546 -18.83 -18.60 4.95
N GLU A 547 -19.05 -19.62 5.78
CA GLU A 547 -20.12 -20.60 5.54
C GLU A 547 -21.50 -20.12 5.99
N ASN A 548 -21.58 -19.27 7.01
CA ASN A 548 -22.84 -18.91 7.66
C ASN A 548 -23.16 -17.42 7.62
N MET A 549 -22.22 -16.57 7.22
CA MET A 549 -22.42 -15.12 7.15
C MET A 549 -22.16 -14.62 5.73
N ARG A 550 -20.89 -14.51 5.33
CA ARG A 550 -20.47 -13.93 4.05
C ARG A 550 -19.25 -14.64 3.49
N GLU A 551 -19.45 -15.35 2.37
CA GLU A 551 -18.44 -16.22 1.74
C GLU A 551 -17.20 -15.46 1.22
N ASP A 552 -17.40 -14.24 0.70
CA ASP A 552 -16.39 -13.41 0.03
C ASP A 552 -15.68 -12.38 0.93
N ILE A 553 -15.84 -12.48 2.26
CA ILE A 553 -15.10 -11.64 3.23
C ILE A 553 -13.59 -11.73 2.95
N PHE A 554 -12.91 -10.60 3.05
CA PHE A 554 -11.45 -10.54 3.03
C PHE A 554 -10.90 -10.67 4.45
N PHE A 555 -10.20 -11.77 4.75
CA PHE A 555 -9.51 -11.95 6.02
C PHE A 555 -8.04 -11.55 5.91
N ASN A 556 -7.63 -10.62 6.76
CA ASN A 556 -6.23 -10.32 7.02
C ASN A 556 -5.85 -10.86 8.41
N THR A 557 -5.25 -12.03 8.44
CA THR A 557 -4.92 -12.74 9.68
C THR A 557 -3.47 -12.41 10.03
N THR A 558 -3.27 -11.48 10.96
CA THR A 558 -2.00 -10.77 11.16
C THR A 558 -1.10 -11.41 12.22
N VAL A 559 -0.72 -10.70 13.27
CA VAL A 559 0.44 -11.01 14.12
C VAL A 559 0.35 -12.43 14.67
N GLY A 560 1.46 -13.16 14.60
CA GLY A 560 1.54 -14.55 15.08
C GLY A 560 1.12 -15.61 14.05
N THR A 561 0.71 -15.25 12.83
CA THR A 561 0.68 -16.21 11.71
C THR A 561 2.09 -16.58 11.27
N TRP A 562 2.24 -17.63 10.45
CA TRP A 562 3.52 -18.12 9.92
C TRP A 562 3.40 -18.45 8.43
N ALA A 563 4.54 -18.57 7.74
CA ALA A 563 4.61 -18.77 6.29
C ALA A 563 4.20 -20.20 5.87
N SER A 564 2.95 -20.58 6.12
CA SER A 564 2.33 -21.78 5.58
C SER A 564 1.40 -21.42 4.41
N PRO A 565 1.50 -22.08 3.26
CA PRO A 565 0.59 -21.84 2.15
C PRO A 565 -0.86 -22.25 2.45
N PHE A 566 -1.08 -23.13 3.44
CA PHE A 566 -2.42 -23.61 3.76
C PHE A 566 -3.26 -22.61 4.55
N TRP A 567 -2.69 -21.46 4.97
CA TRP A 567 -3.49 -20.34 5.43
C TRP A 567 -4.46 -19.86 4.33
N TYR A 568 -4.07 -19.89 3.06
CA TYR A 568 -4.85 -19.29 1.96
C TYR A 568 -6.15 -20.05 1.61
N GLN A 569 -6.37 -21.22 2.20
CA GLN A 569 -7.65 -21.93 2.13
C GLN A 569 -8.67 -21.44 3.17
N ILE A 570 -8.25 -20.52 4.03
CA ILE A 570 -9.01 -20.08 5.21
C ILE A 570 -9.03 -18.54 5.18
N SER A 571 -7.85 -17.94 5.18
CA SER A 571 -7.60 -16.50 5.18
C SER A 571 -7.20 -15.99 3.79
N ASP A 572 -7.38 -14.70 3.52
CA ASP A 572 -6.89 -14.08 2.29
C ASP A 572 -5.43 -13.64 2.42
N ALA A 573 -5.01 -13.14 3.59
CA ALA A 573 -3.68 -12.60 3.84
C ALA A 573 -3.09 -13.02 5.19
N THR A 574 -1.77 -13.18 5.24
CA THR A 574 -1.01 -13.50 6.47
C THR A 574 0.07 -12.47 6.78
N TRP A 575 0.56 -12.44 8.02
CA TRP A 575 1.62 -11.52 8.46
C TRP A 575 3.02 -11.94 7.99
N ARG A 576 3.83 -10.94 7.63
CA ARG A 576 5.25 -11.12 7.28
C ARG A 576 6.18 -11.47 8.46
N GLN A 577 5.71 -11.32 9.72
CA GLN A 577 6.44 -11.38 11.01
C GLN A 577 7.01 -10.05 11.54
N GLU A 578 7.34 -10.06 12.83
CA GLU A 578 8.06 -9.01 13.58
C GLU A 578 7.31 -7.67 13.72
N ASN A 579 8.03 -6.55 13.81
CA ASN A 579 7.49 -5.21 14.11
C ASN A 579 6.73 -4.63 12.91
N ASP A 580 5.67 -3.86 13.19
CA ASP A 580 4.92 -3.07 12.21
C ASP A 580 5.84 -2.18 11.36
N HIS A 581 6.76 -1.49 12.04
CA HIS A 581 7.80 -0.62 11.47
C HIS A 581 9.12 -0.80 12.21
N ASP A 582 10.22 -0.91 11.47
CA ASP A 582 11.60 -0.87 12.00
C ASP A 582 12.57 -0.45 10.89
N ARG A 583 13.88 -0.39 11.15
CA ARG A 583 14.88 0.02 10.16
C ARG A 583 16.03 -0.98 10.13
N ILE A 584 16.44 -1.37 8.93
CA ILE A 584 17.67 -2.13 8.72
C ILE A 584 18.42 -1.63 7.48
N GLY A 585 19.74 -1.72 7.50
CA GLY A 585 20.60 -1.25 6.43
C GLY A 585 21.37 0.00 6.82
N ASN A 586 22.12 0.53 5.85
CA ASN A 586 23.02 1.66 6.01
C ASN A 586 22.68 2.81 5.05
N ASN A 587 21.45 2.88 4.53
CA ASN A 587 21.01 3.98 3.70
C ASN A 587 20.94 5.27 4.52
N SER A 588 21.34 6.41 3.95
CA SER A 588 21.24 7.71 4.61
C SER A 588 19.79 8.17 4.80
N ILE A 589 18.85 7.60 4.03
CA ILE A 589 17.43 7.87 4.13
C ILE A 589 16.77 6.78 4.98
N ASN A 590 16.27 7.15 6.16
CA ASN A 590 15.62 6.23 7.10
C ASN A 590 14.46 5.43 6.47
N ARG A 591 13.66 6.07 5.61
CA ARG A 591 12.55 5.43 4.90
C ARG A 591 13.03 4.30 3.96
N GLU A 592 14.22 4.42 3.37
CA GLU A 592 14.80 3.32 2.56
C GLU A 592 15.24 2.14 3.42
N ASN A 593 15.69 2.40 4.66
CA ASN A 593 16.02 1.34 5.63
C ASN A 593 14.74 0.65 6.16
N TRP A 594 13.62 1.36 6.24
CA TRP A 594 12.31 0.77 6.54
C TRP A 594 11.86 -0.20 5.43
N ILE A 595 11.84 0.26 4.17
CA ILE A 595 11.49 -0.62 3.04
C ILE A 595 12.42 -1.85 3.00
N THR A 596 13.71 -1.65 3.24
CA THR A 596 14.69 -2.74 3.31
C THR A 596 14.42 -3.72 4.46
N TYR A 597 13.97 -3.23 5.63
CA TYR A 597 13.60 -4.10 6.77
C TYR A 597 12.39 -4.96 6.45
N ARG A 598 11.31 -4.32 5.97
CA ARG A 598 10.10 -4.99 5.53
C ARG A 598 10.41 -6.08 4.52
N ASP A 599 11.15 -5.74 3.47
CA ASP A 599 11.41 -6.64 2.36
C ASP A 599 12.41 -7.76 2.74
N ARG A 600 13.36 -7.49 3.65
CA ARG A 600 14.26 -8.52 4.20
C ARG A 600 13.50 -9.60 4.96
N LEU A 601 12.43 -9.25 5.68
CA LEU A 601 11.59 -10.23 6.37
C LEU A 601 10.82 -11.12 5.40
N VAL A 602 10.28 -10.56 4.32
CA VAL A 602 9.65 -11.35 3.25
C VAL A 602 10.68 -12.31 2.64
N TYR A 603 11.87 -11.80 2.30
CA TYR A 603 12.96 -12.62 1.75
C TYR A 603 13.34 -13.76 2.70
N GLN A 604 13.58 -13.46 3.98
CA GLN A 604 13.96 -14.46 4.98
C GLN A 604 12.86 -15.50 5.18
N ASN A 605 11.62 -15.07 5.42
CA ASN A 605 10.56 -15.96 5.92
C ASN A 605 9.84 -16.71 4.79
N TYR A 606 9.61 -16.06 3.65
CA TYR A 606 8.83 -16.63 2.54
C TYR A 606 9.71 -17.06 1.37
N VAL A 607 10.84 -16.39 1.11
CA VAL A 607 11.70 -16.77 -0.03
C VAL A 607 12.73 -17.83 0.37
N GLN A 608 13.35 -17.71 1.55
CA GLN A 608 14.36 -18.68 2.00
C GLN A 608 13.75 -19.79 2.86
N ASN A 609 12.98 -19.41 3.88
CA ASN A 609 12.51 -20.36 4.89
C ASN A 609 11.24 -21.11 4.49
N SER A 610 10.43 -20.59 3.55
CA SER A 610 9.18 -21.22 3.08
C SER A 610 8.93 -20.99 1.58
N PRO A 611 9.85 -21.42 0.70
CA PRO A 611 9.92 -20.99 -0.71
C PRO A 611 8.73 -21.38 -1.61
N ILE A 612 7.80 -22.19 -1.10
CA ILE A 612 6.56 -22.57 -1.79
C ILE A 612 5.37 -21.72 -1.36
N CYS A 613 5.45 -21.07 -0.19
CA CYS A 613 4.40 -20.20 0.30
C CYS A 613 4.28 -18.96 -0.61
N PRO A 614 3.13 -18.73 -1.25
CA PRO A 614 2.92 -17.56 -2.09
C PRO A 614 3.17 -16.25 -1.32
N ILE A 615 3.79 -15.26 -1.97
CA ILE A 615 3.89 -13.88 -1.46
C ILE A 615 2.82 -12.95 -2.06
N ASN A 616 1.97 -13.50 -2.94
CA ASN A 616 0.97 -12.78 -3.70
C ASN A 616 -0.16 -12.22 -2.82
N THR A 617 -0.30 -12.62 -1.57
CA THR A 617 -1.23 -11.98 -0.63
C THR A 617 -0.63 -11.97 0.78
N LEU A 618 0.44 -11.20 0.93
CA LEU A 618 1.17 -11.02 2.19
C LEU A 618 0.91 -9.65 2.80
N MET A 619 0.53 -9.61 4.07
CA MET A 619 0.43 -8.39 4.85
C MET A 619 1.85 -7.97 5.30
N THR A 620 2.38 -6.92 4.67
CA THR A 620 3.73 -6.40 4.94
C THR A 620 3.74 -5.03 5.61
N HIS A 621 2.60 -4.53 6.09
CA HIS A 621 2.32 -3.09 6.20
C HIS A 621 2.64 -2.37 4.87
N GLY A 622 1.61 -1.84 4.22
CA GLY A 622 1.73 -1.31 2.87
C GLY A 622 2.52 0.00 2.83
N PHE A 623 1.79 1.10 2.82
CA PHE A 623 2.33 2.46 2.80
C PHE A 623 2.05 3.13 4.14
N ILE A 624 3.09 3.55 4.86
CA ILE A 624 2.94 4.23 6.14
C ILE A 624 3.40 5.69 6.09
N LEU A 625 2.44 6.61 6.16
CA LEU A 625 2.66 8.04 6.29
C LEU A 625 1.87 8.57 7.48
N SER A 626 2.58 8.87 8.57
CA SER A 626 1.96 9.32 9.81
C SER A 626 2.77 10.42 10.50
N GLU A 627 2.04 11.26 11.24
CA GLU A 627 2.59 12.20 12.21
C GLU A 627 2.85 11.54 13.57
N ASP A 628 2.24 10.38 13.81
CA ASP A 628 2.30 9.65 15.07
C ASP A 628 2.95 8.26 14.91
N GLY A 629 3.48 7.76 16.02
CA GLY A 629 4.11 6.44 16.08
C GLY A 629 5.51 6.35 15.44
N PRO A 630 6.06 5.13 15.34
CA PRO A 630 7.42 4.89 14.85
C PRO A 630 7.83 5.53 13.50
N PRO A 631 6.96 5.68 12.47
CA PRO A 631 7.38 6.31 11.22
C PRO A 631 7.42 7.85 11.29
N ALA A 632 6.95 8.48 12.38
CA ALA A 632 6.89 9.95 12.48
C ALA A 632 8.26 10.63 12.28
N GLY A 633 9.35 9.92 12.60
CA GLY A 633 10.74 10.36 12.41
C GLY A 633 11.39 9.92 11.10
N ASP A 634 10.65 9.33 10.15
CA ASP A 634 11.14 9.01 8.82
C ASP A 634 11.10 10.22 7.87
N SER A 635 11.82 10.12 6.75
CA SER A 635 11.82 11.18 5.73
C SER A 635 10.41 11.43 5.20
N ARG A 636 10.05 12.71 5.10
CA ARG A 636 8.83 13.20 4.43
C ARG A 636 9.13 13.81 3.05
N ASP A 637 10.36 13.62 2.54
CA ASP A 637 10.71 13.97 1.17
C ASP A 637 9.79 13.22 0.20
N TYR A 638 9.19 13.96 -0.74
CA TYR A 638 8.22 13.44 -1.68
C TYR A 638 8.73 12.21 -2.44
N ASN A 639 9.98 12.22 -2.90
CA ASN A 639 10.51 11.10 -3.68
C ASN A 639 10.72 9.84 -2.82
N ALA A 640 11.16 9.99 -1.57
CA ALA A 640 11.27 8.87 -0.64
C ALA A 640 9.90 8.26 -0.29
N VAL A 641 8.90 9.11 -0.07
CA VAL A 641 7.52 8.71 0.20
C VAL A 641 6.91 7.99 -1.01
N LEU A 642 7.08 8.54 -2.22
CA LEU A 642 6.60 7.94 -3.46
C LEU A 642 7.22 6.57 -3.73
N ARG A 643 8.50 6.35 -3.40
CA ARG A 643 9.14 5.04 -3.58
C ARG A 643 8.57 3.98 -2.65
N GLU A 644 8.27 4.31 -1.39
CA GLU A 644 7.60 3.38 -0.49
C GLU A 644 6.20 3.03 -1.01
N LEU A 645 5.42 4.04 -1.40
CA LEU A 645 4.10 3.87 -1.99
C LEU A 645 4.16 2.91 -3.19
N ARG A 646 5.06 3.16 -4.15
CA ARG A 646 5.24 2.27 -5.30
C ARG A 646 5.64 0.87 -4.88
N CYS A 647 6.59 0.70 -3.96
CA CYS A 647 7.00 -0.61 -3.45
C CYS A 647 5.87 -1.36 -2.73
N ALA A 648 4.90 -0.66 -2.13
CA ALA A 648 3.75 -1.28 -1.48
C ALA A 648 2.77 -1.91 -2.50
N PHE A 649 2.74 -1.41 -3.74
CA PHE A 649 1.88 -1.94 -4.80
C PHE A 649 2.63 -2.91 -5.73
N VAL A 650 3.83 -2.55 -6.21
CA VAL A 650 4.55 -3.35 -7.21
C VAL A 650 5.11 -4.66 -6.66
N CYS A 651 5.03 -4.88 -5.35
CA CYS A 651 5.29 -6.19 -4.76
C CYS A 651 4.26 -7.25 -5.17
N GLY A 652 3.11 -6.82 -5.71
CA GLY A 652 2.07 -7.70 -6.23
C GLY A 652 1.21 -8.36 -5.16
N SER A 653 1.32 -7.94 -3.90
CA SER A 653 0.44 -8.41 -2.84
C SER A 653 -1.01 -8.00 -3.14
N GLY A 654 -1.97 -8.88 -2.91
CA GLY A 654 -3.40 -8.59 -3.02
C GLY A 654 -3.81 -7.52 -2.01
N ILE A 655 -3.23 -7.52 -0.81
CA ILE A 655 -3.52 -6.52 0.23
C ILE A 655 -2.49 -5.37 0.21
N VAL A 656 -2.99 -4.14 0.26
CA VAL A 656 -2.16 -2.94 0.48
C VAL A 656 -2.80 -2.09 1.57
N GLU A 657 -2.21 -2.07 2.76
CA GLU A 657 -2.62 -1.15 3.83
C GLU A 657 -2.14 0.26 3.53
N LEU A 658 -3.07 1.21 3.51
CA LEU A 658 -2.83 2.62 3.30
C LEU A 658 -3.03 3.36 4.63
N TYR A 659 -1.92 3.70 5.27
CA TYR A 659 -1.90 4.58 6.44
C TYR A 659 -1.52 5.98 5.97
N THR A 660 -2.53 6.78 5.66
CA THR A 660 -2.37 8.03 4.90
C THR A 660 -2.88 9.21 5.74
N ASN A 661 -2.08 9.70 6.68
CA ASN A 661 -2.46 10.88 7.44
C ASN A 661 -2.81 12.04 6.49
N CYS A 662 -4.06 12.51 6.53
CA CYS A 662 -4.61 13.39 5.51
C CYS A 662 -3.89 14.75 5.48
N ASN A 663 -3.42 15.26 6.62
CA ASN A 663 -2.64 16.50 6.67
C ASN A 663 -1.32 16.37 5.90
N LEU A 664 -0.63 15.24 6.05
CA LEU A 664 0.60 14.96 5.29
C LEU A 664 0.32 14.72 3.82
N MET A 665 -0.75 13.99 3.50
CA MET A 665 -1.17 13.78 2.11
C MET A 665 -1.47 15.11 1.41
N ASN A 666 -2.13 16.05 2.08
CA ASN A 666 -2.49 17.36 1.56
C ASN A 666 -1.28 18.31 1.43
N SER A 667 -0.34 18.26 2.36
CA SER A 667 0.78 19.21 2.42
C SER A 667 1.99 18.80 1.58
N ILE A 668 2.34 17.51 1.55
CA ILE A 668 3.52 17.04 0.83
C ILE A 668 3.32 17.24 -0.67
N ASN A 669 4.20 18.05 -1.26
CA ASN A 669 4.19 18.38 -2.68
C ASN A 669 2.82 18.89 -3.17
N GLY A 670 2.12 19.68 -2.34
CA GLY A 670 0.85 20.32 -2.70
C GLY A 670 -0.30 19.34 -2.95
N GLY A 671 -0.33 18.20 -2.26
CA GLY A 671 -1.41 17.22 -2.39
C GLY A 671 -1.17 16.14 -3.44
N LYS A 672 0.00 16.13 -4.11
CA LYS A 672 0.27 15.23 -5.23
C LYS A 672 0.18 13.74 -4.87
N LEU A 673 0.44 13.37 -3.61
CA LEU A 673 0.38 11.98 -3.17
C LEU A 673 -0.99 11.33 -3.39
N TRP A 674 -2.09 12.09 -3.38
CA TRP A 674 -3.42 11.57 -3.70
C TRP A 674 -3.51 11.04 -5.14
N GLU A 675 -2.90 11.73 -6.10
CA GLU A 675 -2.81 11.28 -7.49
C GLU A 675 -1.91 10.03 -7.60
N ASP A 676 -0.80 10.01 -6.86
CA ASP A 676 0.13 8.88 -6.89
C ASP A 676 -0.50 7.60 -6.31
N VAL A 677 -1.33 7.72 -5.27
CA VAL A 677 -2.14 6.59 -4.76
C VAL A 677 -3.12 6.11 -5.83
N ALA A 678 -3.80 7.04 -6.51
CA ALA A 678 -4.78 6.67 -7.54
C ALA A 678 -4.11 5.94 -8.72
N GLU A 679 -2.93 6.40 -9.14
CA GLU A 679 -2.13 5.73 -10.16
C GLU A 679 -1.72 4.30 -9.72
N CYS A 680 -1.30 4.12 -8.48
CA CYS A 680 -0.90 2.81 -7.97
C CYS A 680 -2.09 1.84 -7.84
N VAL A 681 -3.26 2.32 -7.38
CA VAL A 681 -4.50 1.53 -7.32
C VAL A 681 -4.94 1.12 -8.72
N ALA A 682 -4.94 2.05 -9.68
CA ALA A 682 -5.26 1.75 -11.08
C ALA A 682 -4.28 0.74 -11.70
N TRP A 683 -2.99 0.86 -11.40
CA TRP A 683 -1.96 -0.09 -11.85
C TRP A 683 -2.22 -1.50 -11.32
N GLN A 684 -2.57 -1.64 -10.05
CA GLN A 684 -2.85 -2.95 -9.44
C GLN A 684 -4.08 -3.60 -10.07
N LYS A 685 -5.17 -2.83 -10.26
CA LYS A 685 -6.39 -3.29 -10.95
C LYS A 685 -6.11 -3.74 -12.37
N LYS A 686 -5.34 -2.94 -13.13
CA LYS A 686 -4.94 -3.26 -14.52
C LYS A 686 -4.14 -4.57 -14.62
N ASN A 687 -3.38 -4.94 -13.58
CA ASN A 687 -2.53 -6.13 -13.58
C ASN A 687 -3.10 -7.29 -12.74
N ALA A 688 -4.36 -7.19 -12.31
CA ALA A 688 -5.01 -8.18 -11.44
C ALA A 688 -5.00 -9.61 -12.00
N ASP A 689 -4.95 -9.78 -13.33
CA ASP A 689 -4.93 -11.07 -14.01
C ASP A 689 -3.55 -11.77 -13.98
N VAL A 690 -2.48 -11.04 -13.73
CA VAL A 690 -1.10 -11.57 -13.73
C VAL A 690 -0.48 -11.59 -12.32
N LEU A 691 -0.89 -10.69 -11.44
CA LEU A 691 -0.40 -10.60 -10.06
C LEU A 691 -0.63 -11.84 -9.16
N PRO A 692 -1.55 -12.79 -9.44
CA PRO A 692 -1.58 -14.06 -8.73
C PRO A 692 -0.24 -14.81 -8.79
N ASP A 693 0.59 -14.61 -9.83
CA ASP A 693 1.94 -15.19 -9.94
C ASP A 693 3.05 -14.35 -9.26
N ALA A 694 2.74 -13.29 -8.51
CA ALA A 694 3.74 -12.47 -7.82
C ALA A 694 4.77 -13.31 -7.04
N HIS A 695 6.04 -13.14 -7.39
CA HIS A 695 7.17 -13.84 -6.81
C HIS A 695 8.40 -12.91 -6.72
N TRP A 696 9.35 -13.28 -5.88
CA TRP A 696 10.58 -12.53 -5.65
C TRP A 696 11.49 -12.53 -6.89
N VAL A 697 12.39 -11.56 -7.08
CA VAL A 697 13.49 -11.63 -8.05
C VAL A 697 14.75 -10.99 -7.46
N GLY A 698 15.93 -11.44 -7.89
CA GLY A 698 17.20 -10.90 -7.41
C GLY A 698 17.60 -11.37 -6.01
N GLY A 699 18.41 -10.54 -5.35
CA GLY A 699 19.19 -10.92 -4.17
C GLY A 699 18.51 -10.64 -2.82
N ASN A 700 19.35 -10.63 -1.78
CA ASN A 700 18.93 -10.35 -0.41
C ASN A 700 18.86 -8.82 -0.16
N PRO A 701 17.74 -8.27 0.33
CA PRO A 701 17.63 -6.85 0.65
C PRO A 701 18.69 -6.35 1.64
N TRP A 702 19.11 -7.19 2.60
CA TRP A 702 20.20 -6.89 3.53
C TRP A 702 20.82 -8.15 4.12
N ASN A 703 22.11 -8.39 3.81
CA ASN A 703 22.84 -9.56 4.30
C ASN A 703 23.65 -9.30 5.59
N GLY A 704 23.46 -8.15 6.25
CA GLY A 704 24.25 -7.72 7.41
C GLY A 704 25.40 -6.77 7.07
N SER A 705 25.79 -6.66 5.80
CA SER A 705 26.90 -5.80 5.36
C SER A 705 26.64 -4.98 4.11
N LYS A 706 25.81 -5.49 3.17
CA LYS A 706 25.45 -4.83 1.91
C LYS A 706 24.00 -5.11 1.53
N GLN A 707 23.40 -4.18 0.79
CA GLN A 707 22.17 -4.38 0.01
C GLN A 707 22.51 -4.96 -1.37
N GLU A 708 21.69 -5.88 -1.85
CA GLU A 708 21.70 -6.36 -3.24
C GLU A 708 20.47 -5.81 -3.99
N ILE A 709 20.52 -5.80 -5.33
CA ILE A 709 19.33 -5.50 -6.14
C ILE A 709 18.38 -6.70 -6.04
N TYR A 710 17.10 -6.39 -5.78
CA TYR A 710 16.03 -7.37 -5.71
C TYR A 710 14.73 -6.76 -6.24
N GLY A 711 13.66 -7.52 -6.31
CA GLY A 711 12.33 -6.97 -6.55
C GLY A 711 11.29 -8.07 -6.70
N TRP A 712 10.30 -7.82 -7.57
CA TRP A 712 9.13 -8.67 -7.74
C TRP A 712 8.79 -8.85 -9.20
N ALA A 713 8.27 -10.02 -9.55
CA ALA A 713 7.87 -10.32 -10.91
C ALA A 713 6.63 -11.21 -10.95
N SER A 714 5.91 -11.18 -12.06
CA SER A 714 4.75 -12.03 -12.33
C SER A 714 4.67 -12.35 -13.82
N TRP A 715 4.19 -13.53 -14.19
CA TRP A 715 3.97 -13.89 -15.59
C TRP A 715 2.86 -14.94 -15.75
N ASN A 716 1.97 -14.73 -16.71
CA ASN A 716 0.86 -15.65 -17.04
C ASN A 716 0.86 -16.10 -18.51
N GLY A 717 1.94 -15.85 -19.25
CA GLY A 717 2.05 -16.14 -20.69
C GLY A 717 1.69 -14.97 -21.60
N ALA A 718 0.61 -14.25 -21.28
CA ALA A 718 0.15 -13.09 -22.05
C ALA A 718 0.76 -11.78 -21.52
N LYS A 719 0.76 -11.62 -20.20
CA LYS A 719 1.27 -10.45 -19.48
C LYS A 719 2.39 -10.81 -18.53
N ALA A 720 3.16 -9.79 -18.17
CA ALA A 720 4.17 -9.85 -17.13
C ALA A 720 4.19 -8.56 -16.32
N THR A 721 4.73 -8.62 -15.11
CA THR A 721 5.20 -7.43 -14.38
C THR A 721 6.62 -7.69 -13.92
N LEU A 722 7.45 -6.65 -13.89
CA LEU A 722 8.81 -6.71 -13.37
C LEU A 722 9.12 -5.41 -12.62
N ALA A 723 9.41 -5.52 -11.33
CA ALA A 723 9.92 -4.43 -10.52
C ALA A 723 11.31 -4.78 -9.98
N LEU A 724 12.24 -3.82 -10.03
CA LEU A 724 13.59 -3.93 -9.49
C LEU A 724 13.88 -2.72 -8.59
N ARG A 725 14.44 -2.99 -7.41
CA ARG A 725 14.79 -2.02 -6.39
C ARG A 725 16.28 -2.10 -6.06
N ASN A 726 16.91 -0.93 -5.92
CA ASN A 726 18.21 -0.76 -5.29
C ASN A 726 18.04 0.04 -3.99
N GLY A 727 18.05 -0.65 -2.85
CA GLY A 727 17.96 -0.03 -1.52
C GLY A 727 19.27 0.55 -0.99
N GLY A 728 20.39 0.42 -1.72
CA GLY A 728 21.69 0.95 -1.33
C GLY A 728 21.86 2.43 -1.65
N ASN A 729 22.89 3.07 -1.08
CA ASN A 729 23.19 4.48 -1.30
C ASN A 729 23.80 4.79 -2.68
N SER A 730 24.35 3.78 -3.36
CA SER A 730 25.12 3.96 -4.59
C SER A 730 24.53 3.14 -5.71
N ALA A 731 24.81 3.56 -6.95
CA ALA A 731 24.41 2.82 -8.12
C ALA A 731 24.96 1.39 -8.08
N GLN A 732 24.15 0.42 -8.50
CA GLN A 732 24.49 -0.99 -8.57
C GLN A 732 24.07 -1.56 -9.93
N THR A 733 24.75 -2.61 -10.36
CA THR A 733 24.44 -3.32 -11.62
C THR A 733 23.86 -4.69 -11.32
N TYR A 734 22.84 -5.10 -12.06
CA TYR A 734 22.22 -6.43 -11.98
C TYR A 734 22.14 -7.08 -13.35
N THR A 735 22.51 -8.35 -13.44
CA THR A 735 22.52 -9.13 -14.69
C THR A 735 21.58 -10.32 -14.56
N PHE A 736 20.70 -10.49 -15.53
CA PHE A 736 19.65 -11.51 -15.54
C PHE A 736 19.11 -11.74 -16.96
N THR A 737 18.35 -12.80 -17.16
CA THR A 737 17.46 -12.98 -18.33
C THR A 737 16.00 -12.81 -17.90
N LEU A 738 15.10 -12.44 -18.82
CA LEU A 738 13.67 -12.38 -18.49
C LEU A 738 13.13 -13.78 -18.13
N ARG A 739 13.68 -14.86 -18.68
CA ARG A 739 13.36 -16.22 -18.25
C ARG A 739 13.63 -16.44 -16.77
N GLU A 740 14.80 -16.05 -16.28
CA GLU A 740 15.16 -16.18 -14.87
C GLU A 740 14.29 -15.29 -13.98
N ALA A 741 14.10 -14.02 -14.37
CA ALA A 741 13.35 -13.05 -13.57
C ALA A 741 11.86 -13.37 -13.47
N LEU A 742 11.27 -13.91 -14.53
CA LEU A 742 9.86 -14.27 -14.63
C LEU A 742 9.63 -15.78 -14.47
N GLU A 743 10.64 -16.56 -14.06
CA GLU A 743 10.61 -18.02 -13.87
C GLU A 743 9.99 -18.82 -15.04
N ILE A 744 10.12 -18.32 -16.29
CA ILE A 744 9.43 -18.86 -17.48
C ILE A 744 9.84 -20.32 -17.75
N PRO A 745 8.88 -21.25 -17.96
CA PRO A 745 9.19 -22.67 -18.19
C PRO A 745 10.19 -22.88 -19.32
N ALA A 746 11.11 -23.84 -19.15
CA ALA A 746 12.22 -24.06 -20.08
C ALA A 746 11.78 -24.39 -21.52
N ASN A 747 10.57 -24.92 -21.70
CA ASN A 747 9.98 -25.26 -23.00
C ASN A 747 9.33 -24.08 -23.74
N ILE A 748 9.25 -22.90 -23.11
CA ILE A 748 8.72 -21.68 -23.73
C ILE A 748 9.85 -20.89 -24.36
N THR A 749 9.65 -20.44 -25.60
CA THR A 749 10.55 -19.54 -26.34
C THR A 749 9.77 -18.31 -26.79
N GLY A 750 10.40 -17.14 -26.87
CA GLY A 750 9.74 -15.93 -27.35
C GLY A 750 10.41 -14.66 -26.87
N ALA A 751 9.68 -13.56 -26.98
CA ALA A 751 10.14 -12.26 -26.51
C ALA A 751 9.01 -11.54 -25.75
N ILE A 752 9.37 -10.58 -24.90
CA ILE A 752 8.45 -9.76 -24.12
C ILE A 752 8.75 -8.28 -24.40
N ILE A 753 7.71 -7.46 -24.54
CA ILE A 753 7.83 -6.01 -24.60
C ILE A 753 7.55 -5.45 -23.22
N LEU A 754 8.50 -4.73 -22.63
CA LEU A 754 8.36 -4.05 -21.34
C LEU A 754 8.11 -2.55 -21.52
N ASN A 755 7.10 -2.03 -20.84
CA ASN A 755 6.77 -0.60 -20.78
C ASN A 755 6.76 -0.13 -19.33
N LYS A 756 6.98 1.16 -19.09
CA LYS A 756 6.92 1.74 -17.74
C LYS A 756 5.52 1.54 -17.13
N SER A 757 5.49 1.12 -15.87
CA SER A 757 4.24 0.95 -15.11
C SER A 757 3.62 2.28 -14.68
N PHE A 758 4.43 3.33 -14.50
CA PHE A 758 4.00 4.65 -14.01
C PHE A 758 4.23 5.74 -15.05
N LYS A 759 3.36 6.76 -15.08
CA LYS A 759 3.44 7.93 -15.99
C LYS A 759 4.78 8.65 -15.86
N VAL A 760 5.25 8.79 -14.62
CA VAL A 760 6.53 9.42 -14.30
C VAL A 760 7.49 8.38 -13.73
N GLN A 761 8.34 7.86 -14.59
CA GLN A 761 9.46 6.98 -14.24
C GLN A 761 10.61 7.27 -15.21
N ASP A 762 11.84 7.32 -14.69
CA ASP A 762 13.03 7.46 -15.52
C ASP A 762 13.25 6.21 -16.39
N ALA A 763 14.00 6.35 -17.48
CA ALA A 763 14.42 5.17 -18.24
C ALA A 763 15.48 4.40 -17.44
N LEU A 764 15.36 3.08 -17.38
CA LEU A 764 16.36 2.25 -16.72
C LEU A 764 17.55 2.00 -17.65
N GLU A 765 18.74 2.40 -17.22
CA GLU A 765 19.96 2.16 -17.98
C GLU A 765 20.17 0.65 -18.19
N GLY A 766 20.38 0.24 -19.44
CA GLY A 766 20.56 -1.17 -19.82
C GLY A 766 19.28 -1.91 -20.20
N LEU A 767 18.11 -1.27 -20.11
CA LEU A 767 16.83 -1.81 -20.57
C LEU A 767 16.25 -0.96 -21.71
N THR A 768 15.87 -1.59 -22.82
CA THR A 768 15.19 -0.90 -23.93
C THR A 768 13.68 -1.11 -23.84
N GLU A 769 12.97 -0.09 -23.37
CA GLU A 769 11.50 -0.10 -23.24
C GLU A 769 10.80 -0.07 -24.61
N GLY A 770 9.59 -0.62 -24.69
CA GLY A 770 8.77 -0.61 -25.90
C GLY A 770 9.28 -1.50 -27.05
N ALA A 771 10.40 -2.20 -26.86
CA ALA A 771 10.98 -3.14 -27.82
C ALA A 771 10.81 -4.59 -27.34
N ALA A 772 10.74 -5.52 -28.29
CA ALA A 772 10.72 -6.94 -27.99
C ALA A 772 12.11 -7.38 -27.47
N ILE A 773 12.14 -7.95 -26.27
CA ILE A 773 13.32 -8.51 -25.62
C ILE A 773 13.18 -10.02 -25.62
N ASP A 774 14.10 -10.73 -26.28
CA ASP A 774 14.14 -12.19 -26.24
C ASP A 774 14.27 -12.66 -24.78
N ILE A 775 13.47 -13.63 -24.36
CA ILE A 775 13.41 -14.03 -22.95
C ILE A 775 14.73 -14.64 -22.45
N ASP A 776 15.57 -15.15 -23.35
CA ASP A 776 16.90 -15.71 -23.08
C ASP A 776 18.03 -14.69 -23.28
N GLN A 777 17.71 -13.47 -23.72
CA GLN A 777 18.69 -12.39 -23.81
C GLN A 777 19.20 -12.02 -22.41
N GLN A 778 20.52 -12.05 -22.26
CA GLN A 778 21.17 -11.51 -21.07
C GLN A 778 21.05 -9.98 -21.06
N LEU A 779 20.43 -9.46 -20.00
CA LEU A 779 20.29 -8.04 -19.72
C LEU A 779 21.23 -7.66 -18.58
N THR A 780 21.83 -6.47 -18.69
CA THR A 780 22.63 -5.87 -17.63
C THR A 780 22.11 -4.45 -17.41
N VAL A 781 21.48 -4.22 -16.26
CA VAL A 781 20.87 -2.94 -15.90
C VAL A 781 21.63 -2.25 -14.79
N THR A 782 21.65 -0.92 -14.79
CA THR A 782 22.27 -0.12 -13.73
C THR A 782 21.20 0.71 -13.02
N LEU A 783 20.97 0.42 -11.74
CA LEU A 783 20.00 1.13 -10.92
C LEU A 783 20.74 2.15 -10.03
N PRO A 784 20.39 3.44 -10.05
CA PRO A 784 20.89 4.41 -9.08
C PRO A 784 20.56 3.99 -7.64
N GLY A 785 21.28 4.54 -6.66
CA GLY A 785 20.98 4.30 -5.25
C GLY A 785 19.60 4.84 -4.85
N SER A 786 18.92 4.15 -3.92
CA SER A 786 17.58 4.51 -3.44
C SER A 786 16.55 4.64 -4.57
N THR A 787 16.43 3.62 -5.41
CA THR A 787 15.50 3.62 -6.56
C THR A 787 14.65 2.36 -6.64
N VAL A 788 13.49 2.48 -7.29
CA VAL A 788 12.65 1.39 -7.75
C VAL A 788 12.20 1.70 -9.18
N PHE A 789 12.26 0.69 -10.05
CA PHE A 789 11.74 0.74 -11.42
C PHE A 789 10.74 -0.39 -11.59
N ALA A 790 9.58 -0.09 -12.19
CA ALA A 790 8.53 -1.06 -12.46
C ALA A 790 8.11 -1.03 -13.92
N PHE A 791 7.86 -2.22 -14.47
CA PHE A 791 7.50 -2.42 -15.86
C PHE A 791 6.30 -3.37 -16.02
N ASP A 792 5.41 -3.01 -16.93
CA ASP A 792 4.34 -3.85 -17.44
C ASP A 792 4.82 -4.52 -18.72
N GLY A 793 4.70 -5.85 -18.77
CA GLY A 793 5.12 -6.66 -19.89
C GLY A 793 3.95 -7.27 -20.66
N ILE A 794 4.11 -7.37 -21.98
CA ILE A 794 3.24 -8.16 -22.85
C ILE A 794 4.08 -9.10 -23.71
N ASN A 795 3.53 -10.26 -24.07
CA ASN A 795 4.15 -11.15 -25.05
C ASN A 795 4.37 -10.39 -26.37
N ALA A 796 5.56 -10.51 -26.97
CA ALA A 796 5.89 -9.81 -28.22
C ALA A 796 5.27 -10.46 -29.46
N ASP A 797 4.76 -11.69 -29.37
CA ASP A 797 4.02 -12.33 -30.46
C ASP A 797 2.67 -11.62 -30.67
N PRO A 798 2.47 -10.88 -31.77
CA PRO A 798 1.23 -10.16 -32.01
C PRO A 798 0.02 -11.11 -32.05
N SER A 799 0.21 -12.38 -32.42
CA SER A 799 -0.87 -13.36 -32.46
C SER A 799 -1.41 -13.70 -31.06
N GLN A 800 -0.61 -13.52 -30.00
CA GLN A 800 -0.94 -13.85 -28.62
C GLN A 800 -1.37 -12.65 -27.77
N VAL A 801 -1.15 -11.41 -28.23
CA VAL A 801 -1.63 -10.21 -27.51
C VAL A 801 -3.10 -9.97 -27.83
N PRO A 802 -4.00 -9.87 -26.82
CA PRO A 802 -5.39 -9.51 -27.02
C PRO A 802 -5.51 -8.19 -27.79
N PHE A 803 -6.48 -8.05 -28.70
CA PHE A 803 -6.77 -6.75 -29.32
C PHE A 803 -7.86 -6.08 -28.49
N GLU A 804 -7.49 -5.07 -27.71
CA GLU A 804 -8.37 -4.51 -26.67
C GLU A 804 -8.20 -2.99 -26.53
N VAL A 805 -9.18 -2.37 -25.88
CA VAL A 805 -9.14 -0.95 -25.49
C VAL A 805 -8.47 -0.84 -24.12
N LEU A 806 -7.32 -0.17 -24.06
CA LEU A 806 -6.54 0.10 -22.86
C LEU A 806 -7.22 1.11 -21.93
N SER A 807 -7.92 2.08 -22.49
CA SER A 807 -8.66 3.10 -21.74
C SER A 807 -9.70 3.78 -22.61
N TYR A 808 -10.73 4.33 -21.99
CA TYR A 808 -11.68 5.19 -22.67
C TYR A 808 -12.02 6.42 -21.82
N SER A 809 -12.39 7.52 -22.49
CA SER A 809 -12.78 8.75 -21.80
C SER A 809 -13.83 9.55 -22.58
N PRO A 810 -14.77 10.23 -21.88
CA PRO A 810 -14.96 10.18 -20.43
C PRO A 810 -15.65 8.87 -19.98
N VAL A 811 -15.32 8.40 -18.78
CA VAL A 811 -16.06 7.31 -18.10
C VAL A 811 -17.28 7.88 -17.36
N LYS A 812 -17.14 9.10 -16.84
CA LYS A 812 -18.16 9.85 -16.11
C LYS A 812 -18.11 11.32 -16.50
N ASP A 813 -19.25 11.93 -16.85
CA ASP A 813 -19.34 13.35 -17.25
C ASP A 813 -20.76 13.91 -17.02
N GLU A 814 -20.95 15.23 -17.01
CA GLU A 814 -22.28 15.87 -16.94
C GLU A 814 -23.03 15.79 -18.29
N ALA A 815 -22.27 15.72 -19.38
CA ALA A 815 -22.80 15.48 -20.71
C ALA A 815 -21.77 14.79 -21.59
N ILE A 816 -22.20 13.76 -22.32
CA ILE A 816 -21.33 13.02 -23.24
C ILE A 816 -21.68 13.38 -24.67
N SER A 817 -20.68 13.79 -25.43
CA SER A 817 -20.79 14.07 -26.87
C SER A 817 -19.73 13.33 -27.68
N THR A 818 -18.61 13.00 -27.04
CA THR A 818 -17.52 12.22 -27.64
C THR A 818 -16.98 11.23 -26.62
N VAL A 819 -16.59 10.05 -27.11
CA VAL A 819 -15.91 9.01 -26.33
C VAL A 819 -14.65 8.62 -27.08
N ARG A 820 -13.50 8.70 -26.44
CA ARG A 820 -12.22 8.24 -27.00
C ARG A 820 -11.95 6.85 -26.52
N LEU A 821 -11.68 5.92 -27.43
CA LEU A 821 -11.22 4.56 -27.16
C LEU A 821 -9.74 4.47 -27.54
N ASN A 822 -8.89 4.17 -26.57
CA ASN A 822 -7.45 4.00 -26.80
C ASN A 822 -7.11 2.52 -26.86
N PHE A 823 -6.74 2.02 -28.03
CA PHE A 823 -6.39 0.62 -28.25
C PHE A 823 -4.91 0.37 -27.99
N ASN A 824 -4.57 -0.89 -27.73
CA ASN A 824 -3.19 -1.35 -27.60
C ASN A 824 -2.46 -1.53 -28.95
N TYR A 825 -3.17 -1.34 -30.07
CA TYR A 825 -2.64 -1.41 -31.43
C TYR A 825 -3.29 -0.36 -32.32
N ASP A 826 -2.62 -0.05 -33.44
CA ASP A 826 -3.21 0.76 -34.50
C ASP A 826 -4.48 0.09 -35.03
N VAL A 827 -5.54 0.87 -35.13
CA VAL A 827 -6.88 0.42 -35.53
C VAL A 827 -7.15 0.87 -36.94
N LYS A 828 -7.90 0.07 -37.69
CA LYS A 828 -8.56 0.52 -38.92
C LYS A 828 -10.02 0.10 -38.90
N ALA A 829 -10.87 0.92 -39.51
CA ALA A 829 -12.26 0.60 -39.73
C ALA A 829 -12.43 -0.34 -40.91
N VAL A 830 -13.38 -1.26 -40.83
CA VAL A 830 -13.73 -2.15 -41.95
C VAL A 830 -14.69 -1.42 -42.89
N GLU A 831 -14.26 -1.26 -44.15
CA GLU A 831 -15.04 -0.56 -45.17
C GLU A 831 -16.31 -1.36 -45.52
N GLY A 832 -17.49 -0.78 -45.28
CA GLY A 832 -18.78 -1.42 -45.57
C GLY A 832 -19.38 -2.27 -44.45
N ALA A 833 -18.90 -2.15 -43.19
CA ALA A 833 -19.53 -2.82 -42.05
C ALA A 833 -21.03 -2.45 -41.92
N GLU A 834 -21.91 -3.45 -41.78
CA GLU A 834 -23.37 -3.26 -41.67
C GLU A 834 -23.81 -2.71 -40.31
N ALA A 835 -22.98 -2.87 -39.28
CA ALA A 835 -23.27 -2.44 -37.90
C ALA A 835 -22.54 -1.14 -37.53
N ALA A 836 -23.23 -0.23 -36.85
CA ALA A 836 -22.70 1.07 -36.43
C ALA A 836 -22.45 1.11 -34.91
N VAL A 837 -21.41 1.83 -34.50
CA VAL A 837 -21.19 2.17 -33.09
C VAL A 837 -22.32 3.08 -32.60
N ALA A 838 -22.85 2.81 -31.41
CA ALA A 838 -23.93 3.59 -30.83
C ALA A 838 -23.89 3.53 -29.30
N LEU A 839 -24.53 4.53 -28.69
CA LEU A 839 -24.76 4.57 -27.25
C LEU A 839 -26.15 4.01 -26.94
N TYR A 840 -26.22 3.07 -26.02
CA TYR A 840 -27.42 2.42 -25.54
C TYR A 840 -27.76 2.84 -24.11
N ASP A 841 -29.01 2.64 -23.72
CA ASP A 841 -29.45 2.72 -22.32
C ASP A 841 -28.82 1.61 -21.47
N GLU A 842 -28.99 1.70 -20.14
CA GLU A 842 -28.43 0.73 -19.18
C GLU A 842 -28.88 -0.71 -19.46
N ALA A 843 -30.12 -0.89 -19.92
CA ALA A 843 -30.67 -2.20 -20.28
C ALA A 843 -30.15 -2.74 -21.63
N LYS A 844 -29.47 -1.90 -22.42
CA LYS A 844 -28.99 -2.20 -23.78
C LYS A 844 -30.11 -2.57 -24.77
N GLU A 845 -31.33 -2.13 -24.48
CA GLU A 845 -32.51 -2.42 -25.31
C GLU A 845 -32.76 -1.31 -26.34
N ASN A 846 -32.36 -0.07 -26.02
CA ASN A 846 -32.64 1.09 -26.85
C ASN A 846 -31.38 1.88 -27.17
N VAL A 847 -31.22 2.26 -28.44
CA VAL A 847 -30.19 3.23 -28.86
C VAL A 847 -30.60 4.62 -28.40
N VAL A 848 -29.78 5.22 -27.54
CA VAL A 848 -29.95 6.58 -27.00
C VAL A 848 -29.36 7.61 -27.95
N SER A 849 -28.20 7.31 -28.55
CA SER A 849 -27.64 8.12 -29.64
C SER A 849 -26.88 7.24 -30.62
N GLU A 850 -27.15 7.41 -31.90
CA GLU A 850 -26.25 6.96 -32.97
C GLU A 850 -24.90 7.67 -32.83
N ALA A 851 -23.85 7.10 -33.40
CA ALA A 851 -22.53 7.71 -33.35
C ALA A 851 -21.76 7.55 -34.67
N THR A 852 -20.89 8.53 -34.92
CA THR A 852 -19.86 8.47 -35.94
C THR A 852 -18.51 8.21 -35.27
N TYR A 853 -17.48 7.90 -36.06
CA TYR A 853 -16.15 7.67 -35.51
C TYR A 853 -15.07 8.24 -36.42
N ALA A 854 -13.94 8.59 -35.83
CA ALA A 854 -12.69 8.90 -36.50
C ALA A 854 -11.57 8.03 -35.91
N VAL A 855 -10.73 7.47 -36.77
CA VAL A 855 -9.62 6.60 -36.38
C VAL A 855 -8.30 7.31 -36.64
N GLU A 856 -7.44 7.42 -35.63
CA GLU A 856 -6.11 8.01 -35.72
C GLU A 856 -5.11 7.14 -34.95
N GLY A 857 -4.35 6.31 -35.69
CA GLY A 857 -3.42 5.33 -35.10
C GLY A 857 -4.16 4.36 -34.19
N SER A 858 -3.80 4.33 -32.91
CA SER A 858 -4.42 3.49 -31.88
C SER A 858 -5.64 4.13 -31.21
N VAL A 859 -6.10 5.31 -31.63
CA VAL A 859 -7.22 6.02 -31.01
C VAL A 859 -8.43 6.04 -31.93
N VAL A 860 -9.58 5.63 -31.39
CA VAL A 860 -10.88 5.82 -32.03
C VAL A 860 -11.65 6.88 -31.26
N THR A 861 -11.93 8.02 -31.89
CA THR A 861 -12.84 9.02 -31.33
C THR A 861 -14.23 8.75 -31.86
N VAL A 862 -15.13 8.33 -30.99
CA VAL A 862 -16.56 8.17 -31.27
C VAL A 862 -17.26 9.49 -30.95
N THR A 863 -18.06 10.00 -31.88
CA THR A 863 -18.83 11.24 -31.74
C THR A 863 -20.31 10.93 -31.84
N LEU A 864 -21.04 11.18 -30.76
CA LEU A 864 -22.48 10.94 -30.69
C LEU A 864 -23.22 11.95 -31.57
N ALA A 865 -24.26 11.50 -32.28
CA ALA A 865 -25.12 12.35 -33.08
C ALA A 865 -25.89 13.36 -32.22
N ASN A 866 -26.30 12.95 -31.02
CA ASN A 866 -26.88 13.81 -30.00
C ASN A 866 -26.08 13.67 -28.70
N ALA A 867 -25.69 14.79 -28.11
CA ALA A 867 -25.10 14.77 -26.77
C ALA A 867 -26.12 14.27 -25.75
N VAL A 868 -25.69 13.43 -24.81
CA VAL A 868 -26.53 12.90 -23.74
C VAL A 868 -26.14 13.58 -22.44
N SER A 869 -27.07 14.32 -21.85
CA SER A 869 -26.90 15.05 -20.58
C SER A 869 -27.93 14.62 -19.53
N THR A 870 -28.71 13.58 -19.82
CA THR A 870 -29.66 13.02 -18.85
C THR A 870 -28.90 12.10 -17.91
N PRO A 871 -28.92 12.36 -16.59
CA PRO A 871 -28.19 11.52 -15.64
C PRO A 871 -28.63 10.07 -15.70
N GLY A 872 -27.68 9.14 -15.69
CA GLY A 872 -27.92 7.71 -15.82
C GLY A 872 -26.69 6.94 -16.33
N ASN A 873 -26.80 5.62 -16.35
CA ASN A 873 -25.78 4.74 -16.92
C ASN A 873 -26.14 4.40 -18.37
N TYR A 874 -25.13 4.39 -19.21
CA TYR A 874 -25.24 4.10 -20.64
C TYR A 874 -24.13 3.14 -21.06
N PHE A 875 -24.32 2.47 -22.20
CA PHE A 875 -23.31 1.60 -22.78
C PHE A 875 -22.97 2.02 -24.20
N LEU A 876 -21.72 2.40 -24.45
CA LEU A 876 -21.22 2.51 -25.81
C LEU A 876 -20.90 1.11 -26.33
N VAL A 877 -21.60 0.68 -27.37
CA VAL A 877 -21.43 -0.65 -27.95
C VAL A 877 -20.69 -0.52 -29.28
N VAL A 878 -19.55 -1.20 -29.37
CA VAL A 878 -18.76 -1.36 -30.58
C VAL A 878 -18.99 -2.77 -31.12
N PRO A 879 -19.73 -2.92 -32.22
CA PRO A 879 -20.04 -4.23 -32.78
C PRO A 879 -18.81 -4.93 -33.34
N GLU A 880 -18.80 -6.26 -33.27
CA GLU A 880 -17.73 -7.09 -33.80
C GLU A 880 -17.49 -6.81 -35.28
N GLY A 881 -16.22 -6.63 -35.65
CA GLY A 881 -15.82 -6.43 -37.05
C GLY A 881 -15.99 -5.00 -37.56
N LEU A 882 -16.47 -4.05 -36.76
CA LEU A 882 -16.43 -2.63 -37.11
C LEU A 882 -14.99 -2.09 -37.12
N PHE A 883 -14.23 -2.46 -36.10
CA PHE A 883 -12.81 -2.15 -35.98
C PHE A 883 -11.98 -3.42 -36.01
N VAL A 884 -10.89 -3.38 -36.78
CA VAL A 884 -9.91 -4.46 -36.84
C VAL A 884 -8.52 -3.92 -36.53
N ARG A 885 -7.67 -4.81 -36.03
CA ARG A 885 -6.27 -4.50 -35.81
C ARG A 885 -5.58 -4.33 -37.15
N SER A 886 -4.82 -3.25 -37.31
CA SER A 886 -4.29 -2.86 -38.62
C SER A 886 -3.34 -3.88 -39.26
N ASN A 887 -2.62 -4.64 -38.44
CA ASN A 887 -1.56 -5.55 -38.87
C ASN A 887 -2.02 -6.96 -39.26
N ASP A 888 -3.12 -7.48 -38.70
CA ASP A 888 -3.57 -8.86 -38.91
C ASP A 888 -5.10 -9.02 -39.06
N ASP A 889 -5.84 -7.91 -39.17
CA ASP A 889 -7.29 -7.91 -39.38
C ASP A 889 -8.11 -8.58 -38.27
N ARG A 890 -7.55 -8.74 -37.07
CA ARG A 890 -8.29 -9.26 -35.91
C ARG A 890 -9.44 -8.31 -35.54
N ALA A 891 -10.67 -8.81 -35.52
CA ALA A 891 -11.85 -8.04 -35.14
C ALA A 891 -11.87 -7.68 -33.65
N PHE A 892 -12.34 -6.48 -33.35
CA PHE A 892 -12.69 -6.05 -32.00
C PHE A 892 -14.20 -6.00 -31.83
N SER A 893 -14.65 -6.35 -30.63
CA SER A 893 -15.99 -6.08 -30.10
C SER A 893 -15.85 -5.63 -28.66
N GLY A 894 -16.64 -4.66 -28.22
CA GLY A 894 -16.58 -4.20 -26.84
C GLY A 894 -17.76 -3.34 -26.44
N GLU A 895 -18.00 -3.30 -25.13
CA GLU A 895 -19.04 -2.49 -24.51
C GLU A 895 -18.39 -1.64 -23.41
N PHE A 896 -18.69 -0.35 -23.39
CA PHE A 896 -18.08 0.60 -22.46
C PHE A 896 -19.17 1.28 -21.64
N ALA A 897 -19.13 1.09 -20.33
CA ALA A 897 -20.05 1.73 -19.41
C ALA A 897 -19.70 3.22 -19.27
N ILE A 898 -20.70 4.09 -19.40
CA ILE A 898 -20.54 5.53 -19.28
C ILE A 898 -21.61 6.06 -18.35
N THR A 899 -21.22 6.81 -17.33
CA THR A 899 -22.14 7.43 -16.39
C THR A 899 -22.30 8.92 -16.69
N VAL A 900 -23.52 9.33 -17.03
CA VAL A 900 -23.86 10.76 -17.07
C VAL A 900 -24.34 11.18 -15.68
N VAL A 901 -23.79 12.25 -15.12
CA VAL A 901 -24.19 12.78 -13.81
C VAL A 901 -24.99 14.07 -13.92
N ALA A 902 -25.71 14.41 -12.85
CA ALA A 902 -26.42 15.68 -12.76
C ALA A 902 -25.42 16.86 -12.80
N PRO A 903 -25.76 17.99 -13.45
CA PRO A 903 -24.90 19.17 -13.44
C PRO A 903 -24.72 19.72 -12.02
N GLU A 904 -23.50 20.06 -11.63
CA GLU A 904 -23.27 20.68 -10.31
C GLU A 904 -23.95 22.05 -10.20
N PRO A 905 -24.54 22.44 -9.05
CA PRO A 905 -25.13 23.78 -8.87
C PRO A 905 -24.07 24.90 -8.80
N ILE A 906 -24.44 26.12 -9.22
CA ILE A 906 -23.58 27.33 -9.09
C ILE A 906 -23.40 27.66 -7.60
N LYS A 907 -22.16 27.75 -7.11
CA LYS A 907 -21.81 28.12 -5.73
C LYS A 907 -20.85 29.32 -5.73
N ILE A 908 -20.88 30.15 -4.68
CA ILE A 908 -19.85 31.17 -4.43
C ILE A 908 -18.61 30.46 -3.88
N THR A 909 -17.44 30.70 -4.49
CA THR A 909 -16.16 30.12 -4.06
C THR A 909 -15.32 31.09 -3.24
N SER A 910 -15.44 32.40 -3.48
CA SER A 910 -14.72 33.42 -2.72
C SER A 910 -15.37 34.79 -2.93
N VAL A 911 -15.15 35.72 -1.98
CA VAL A 911 -15.52 37.14 -2.09
C VAL A 911 -14.30 37.99 -1.75
N SER A 912 -14.15 39.16 -2.38
CA SER A 912 -13.13 40.16 -2.06
C SER A 912 -13.75 41.56 -2.01
N PRO A 913 -13.36 42.44 -1.06
CA PRO A 913 -12.48 42.14 0.07
C PRO A 913 -13.17 41.23 1.11
N ASN A 914 -12.42 40.42 1.85
CA ASN A 914 -12.93 39.46 2.85
C ASN A 914 -12.28 39.56 4.24
N GLU A 915 -11.23 40.36 4.39
CA GLU A 915 -10.50 40.62 5.62
C GLU A 915 -10.12 42.12 5.68
N ASP A 916 -10.03 42.69 6.88
CA ASP A 916 -9.55 44.06 7.15
C ASP A 916 -10.21 45.16 6.28
N ILE A 917 -11.55 45.09 6.17
CA ILE A 917 -12.32 46.00 5.32
C ILE A 917 -12.58 47.31 6.07
N TYR A 918 -11.87 48.38 5.71
CA TYR A 918 -12.12 49.71 6.31
C TYR A 918 -13.00 50.61 5.45
N SER A 919 -13.13 50.29 4.16
CA SER A 919 -14.16 50.85 3.30
C SER A 919 -14.58 49.86 2.21
N LEU A 920 -15.83 49.98 1.76
CA LEU A 920 -16.39 49.21 0.65
C LEU A 920 -16.74 50.13 -0.50
N SER A 921 -16.14 49.90 -1.66
CA SER A 921 -16.46 50.58 -2.92
C SER A 921 -16.66 49.61 -4.08
N ILE A 922 -15.90 48.51 -4.11
CA ILE A 922 -15.98 47.42 -5.08
C ILE A 922 -16.02 46.10 -4.32
N ILE A 923 -16.92 45.20 -4.71
CA ILE A 923 -17.06 43.85 -4.17
C ILE A 923 -16.98 42.86 -5.32
N GLU A 924 -16.07 41.90 -5.24
CA GLU A 924 -15.89 40.85 -6.23
C GLU A 924 -16.37 39.51 -5.68
N VAL A 925 -17.31 38.85 -6.37
CA VAL A 925 -17.87 37.55 -6.01
C VAL A 925 -17.49 36.53 -7.07
N LYS A 926 -16.76 35.48 -6.68
CA LYS A 926 -16.30 34.42 -7.59
C LYS A 926 -17.18 33.17 -7.46
N PHE A 927 -17.50 32.54 -8.58
CA PHE A 927 -18.37 31.36 -8.65
C PHE A 927 -17.61 30.07 -9.02
N SER A 928 -18.22 28.92 -8.74
CA SER A 928 -17.67 27.59 -9.05
C SER A 928 -17.51 27.32 -10.55
N LYS A 929 -18.35 27.94 -11.38
CA LYS A 929 -18.38 27.84 -12.85
C LYS A 929 -18.56 29.20 -13.51
N ASP A 930 -18.36 29.26 -14.82
CA ASP A 930 -18.58 30.48 -15.59
C ASP A 930 -20.05 30.89 -15.53
N VAL A 931 -20.28 32.17 -15.26
CA VAL A 931 -21.60 32.76 -15.15
C VAL A 931 -21.74 33.91 -16.15
N VAL A 932 -22.98 34.25 -16.49
CA VAL A 932 -23.30 35.34 -17.40
C VAL A 932 -24.38 36.23 -16.80
N ASP A 933 -24.39 37.49 -17.22
CA ASP A 933 -25.46 38.43 -16.91
C ASP A 933 -26.79 37.92 -17.52
N ALA A 934 -27.79 37.74 -16.65
CA ALA A 934 -29.10 37.28 -17.05
C ALA A 934 -30.00 38.39 -17.64
N ALA A 935 -29.58 39.65 -17.64
CA ALA A 935 -30.21 40.82 -18.26
C ALA A 935 -31.67 41.05 -17.84
N THR A 936 -32.04 40.65 -16.62
CA THR A 936 -33.43 40.72 -16.11
C THR A 936 -33.83 42.11 -15.61
N GLY A 937 -32.86 43.01 -15.42
CA GLY A 937 -33.07 44.33 -14.81
C GLY A 937 -33.25 44.29 -13.29
N ALA A 938 -32.97 43.16 -12.63
CA ALA A 938 -32.93 43.05 -11.17
C ALA A 938 -31.74 43.84 -10.60
N GLU A 939 -31.95 44.52 -9.48
CA GLU A 939 -30.95 45.38 -8.84
C GLU A 939 -30.14 44.59 -7.80
N VAL A 940 -28.81 44.64 -7.91
CA VAL A 940 -27.90 44.19 -6.84
C VAL A 940 -27.82 45.30 -5.80
N VAL A 941 -28.05 44.98 -4.54
CA VAL A 941 -28.08 45.95 -3.45
C VAL A 941 -27.20 45.52 -2.29
N LEU A 942 -26.57 46.51 -1.64
CA LEU A 942 -25.91 46.33 -0.35
C LEU A 942 -26.85 46.83 0.75
N ASN A 943 -27.21 45.95 1.68
CA ASN A 943 -28.06 46.26 2.83
C ASN A 943 -27.23 46.32 4.11
N ASN A 944 -27.69 47.04 5.12
CA ASN A 944 -27.14 46.92 6.48
C ASN A 944 -27.69 45.66 7.18
N ALA A 945 -27.18 45.33 8.36
CA ALA A 945 -27.68 44.23 9.19
C ALA A 945 -29.18 44.29 9.53
N ALA A 946 -29.83 45.47 9.43
CA ALA A 946 -31.27 45.64 9.61
C ALA A 946 -32.09 45.38 8.32
N GLY A 947 -31.43 45.06 7.21
CA GLY A 947 -32.08 44.82 5.91
C GLY A 947 -32.42 46.11 5.13
N GLU A 948 -31.93 47.27 5.57
CA GLU A 948 -32.15 48.55 4.89
C GLU A 948 -31.09 48.77 3.81
N LYS A 949 -31.49 49.25 2.63
CA LYS A 949 -30.59 49.53 1.52
C LYS A 949 -29.63 50.67 1.85
N VAL A 950 -28.33 50.38 1.83
CA VAL A 950 -27.24 51.32 2.13
C VAL A 950 -26.71 51.98 0.86
N SER A 951 -26.55 51.20 -0.20
CA SER A 951 -26.02 51.69 -1.48
C SER A 951 -26.66 50.95 -2.66
N ALA A 952 -26.97 51.67 -3.74
CA ALA A 952 -27.29 51.05 -5.03
C ALA A 952 -25.98 50.60 -5.69
N ALA A 953 -25.98 49.48 -6.41
CA ALA A 953 -24.77 48.97 -7.05
C ALA A 953 -24.96 48.76 -8.55
N SER A 954 -23.90 49.05 -9.30
CA SER A 954 -23.74 48.55 -10.68
C SER A 954 -22.92 47.26 -10.64
N TYR A 955 -23.09 46.38 -11.63
CA TYR A 955 -22.32 45.15 -11.70
C TYR A 955 -21.86 44.82 -13.11
N SER A 956 -20.78 44.05 -13.21
CA SER A 956 -20.34 43.39 -14.43
C SER A 956 -20.00 41.94 -14.16
N VAL A 957 -20.21 41.08 -15.16
CA VAL A 957 -19.89 39.66 -15.08
C VAL A 957 -18.82 39.33 -16.11
N ASP A 958 -17.73 38.69 -15.69
CA ASP A 958 -16.66 38.20 -16.55
C ASP A 958 -16.19 36.80 -16.11
N GLY A 959 -16.43 35.79 -16.94
CA GLY A 959 -16.15 34.39 -16.63
C GLY A 959 -16.81 33.94 -15.32
N LYS A 960 -16.00 33.62 -14.31
CA LYS A 960 -16.48 33.21 -12.98
C LYS A 960 -16.70 34.37 -12.01
N LEU A 961 -16.51 35.62 -12.44
CA LEU A 961 -16.44 36.77 -11.54
C LEU A 961 -17.64 37.70 -11.75
N LEU A 962 -18.28 38.09 -10.64
CA LEU A 962 -19.22 39.20 -10.55
C LEU A 962 -18.55 40.35 -9.80
N THR A 963 -18.25 41.44 -10.50
CA THR A 963 -17.74 42.68 -9.89
C THR A 963 -18.90 43.62 -9.64
N VAL A 964 -19.09 44.04 -8.39
CA VAL A 964 -20.15 44.93 -7.93
C VAL A 964 -19.53 46.25 -7.49
N THR A 965 -19.86 47.34 -8.16
CA THR A 965 -19.40 48.70 -7.84
C THR A 965 -20.51 49.46 -7.14
N LEU A 966 -20.27 49.89 -5.90
CA LEU A 966 -21.22 50.64 -5.09
C LEU A 966 -21.30 52.11 -5.57
N ALA A 967 -22.51 52.68 -5.60
CA ALA A 967 -22.73 54.07 -6.01
C ALA A 967 -22.16 55.09 -5.01
N GLN A 968 -22.01 54.67 -3.75
CA GLN A 968 -21.37 55.42 -2.68
C GLN A 968 -20.52 54.47 -1.85
N GLU A 969 -19.30 54.90 -1.55
CA GLU A 969 -18.37 54.19 -0.66
C GLU A 969 -18.93 54.12 0.76
N VAL A 970 -18.82 52.96 1.38
CA VAL A 970 -19.27 52.70 2.76
C VAL A 970 -18.03 52.62 3.65
N THR A 971 -17.90 53.59 4.57
CA THR A 971 -16.78 53.69 5.51
C THR A 971 -17.23 53.56 6.97
N ALA A 972 -18.52 53.35 7.20
CA ALA A 972 -19.08 53.26 8.54
C ALA A 972 -18.91 51.82 9.07
N PRO A 973 -18.28 51.62 10.25
CA PRO A 973 -18.10 50.29 10.80
C PRO A 973 -19.43 49.57 11.02
N GLY A 974 -19.50 48.29 10.66
CA GLY A 974 -20.70 47.48 10.79
C GLY A 974 -20.80 46.33 9.78
N GLU A 975 -21.81 45.49 9.97
CA GLU A 975 -22.11 44.36 9.08
C GLU A 975 -23.05 44.79 7.93
N TYR A 976 -22.68 44.40 6.71
CA TYR A 976 -23.40 44.67 5.47
C TYR A 976 -23.64 43.38 4.70
N ILE A 977 -24.79 43.27 4.03
CA ILE A 977 -25.21 42.09 3.28
C ILE A 977 -25.41 42.48 1.82
N LEU A 978 -24.54 41.95 0.95
CA LEU A 978 -24.72 42.03 -0.50
C LEU A 978 -25.76 40.99 -0.91
N VAL A 979 -26.85 41.42 -1.54
CA VAL A 979 -27.92 40.52 -2.01
C VAL A 979 -27.81 40.37 -3.54
N ILE A 980 -27.65 39.13 -3.99
CA ILE A 980 -27.65 38.75 -5.41
C ILE A 980 -28.98 38.02 -5.69
N PRO A 981 -30.03 38.74 -6.16
CA PRO A 981 -31.32 38.13 -6.39
C PRO A 981 -31.30 37.15 -7.57
N GLU A 982 -32.26 36.23 -7.54
CA GLU A 982 -32.51 35.30 -8.64
C GLU A 982 -32.71 36.09 -9.95
N GLY A 983 -31.91 35.78 -10.97
CA GLY A 983 -31.95 36.44 -12.26
C GLY A 983 -30.93 37.56 -12.48
N VAL A 984 -29.98 37.79 -11.56
CA VAL A 984 -28.76 38.59 -11.86
C VAL A 984 -27.70 37.72 -12.52
N VAL A 985 -27.47 36.52 -11.96
CA VAL A 985 -26.42 35.60 -12.38
C VAL A 985 -27.03 34.27 -12.83
N LYS A 986 -26.64 33.78 -14.01
CA LYS A 986 -27.01 32.46 -14.52
C LYS A 986 -25.79 31.72 -15.09
N GLY A 987 -25.85 30.40 -15.15
CA GLY A 987 -24.87 29.58 -15.85
C GLY A 987 -25.05 29.65 -17.37
N ALA A 988 -24.06 29.14 -18.12
CA ALA A 988 -24.12 29.07 -19.58
C ALA A 988 -25.20 28.09 -20.11
N ALA A 989 -25.61 27.11 -19.29
CA ALA A 989 -26.66 26.15 -19.61
C ALA A 989 -28.08 26.69 -19.32
N VAL A 990 -29.06 26.27 -20.11
CA VAL A 990 -30.47 26.70 -19.96
C VAL A 990 -31.06 26.17 -18.66
N GLY A 991 -31.52 27.08 -17.78
CA GLY A 991 -32.19 26.73 -16.51
C GLY A 991 -31.32 26.87 -15.25
N ASP A 992 -30.05 27.26 -15.41
CA ASP A 992 -29.07 27.34 -14.34
C ASP A 992 -29.05 28.76 -13.73
N SER A 993 -29.80 29.02 -12.65
CA SER A 993 -29.88 30.35 -12.00
C SER A 993 -29.30 30.35 -10.59
N PHE A 994 -28.57 31.40 -10.23
CA PHE A 994 -28.06 31.60 -8.87
C PHE A 994 -28.88 32.66 -8.13
N SER A 995 -29.12 32.42 -6.84
CA SER A 995 -29.62 33.41 -5.89
C SER A 995 -28.92 33.21 -4.55
N GLY A 996 -28.42 34.29 -3.94
CA GLY A 996 -27.71 34.20 -2.67
C GLY A 996 -27.34 35.57 -2.10
N SER A 997 -26.69 35.56 -0.95
CA SER A 997 -26.19 36.78 -0.31
C SER A 997 -24.82 36.55 0.30
N VAL A 998 -24.06 37.64 0.48
CA VAL A 998 -22.75 37.64 1.11
C VAL A 998 -22.71 38.67 2.23
N THR A 999 -22.19 38.29 3.39
CA THR A 999 -21.97 39.19 4.53
C THR A 999 -20.55 39.75 4.49
N LEU A 1000 -20.42 41.06 4.69
CA LEU A 1000 -19.18 41.83 4.73
C LEU A 1000 -19.16 42.65 6.03
N VAL A 1001 -18.01 42.77 6.69
CA VAL A 1001 -17.88 43.54 7.94
C VAL A 1001 -16.90 44.68 7.71
N VAL A 1002 -17.34 45.92 7.87
CA VAL A 1002 -16.47 47.11 7.84
C VAL A 1002 -15.97 47.40 9.26
N GLU A 1003 -14.65 47.55 9.43
CA GLU A 1003 -13.97 47.78 10.71
C GLU A 1003 -13.60 49.25 10.96
N GLU A 1004 -13.20 49.59 12.19
CA GLU A 1004 -12.78 50.95 12.60
C GLU A 1004 -11.27 51.16 12.31
N PHE A 1005 -10.89 52.30 11.72
CA PHE A 1005 -9.52 52.60 11.28
C PHE A 1005 -8.71 53.33 12.37
N ASP A 1006 -7.67 52.70 12.95
CA ASP A 1006 -6.81 53.30 13.99
C ASP A 1006 -5.57 54.04 13.39
N ILE A 1007 -5.41 55.33 13.71
CA ILE A 1007 -4.28 56.16 13.25
C ILE A 1007 -3.13 56.12 14.27
N TYR A 1008 -1.97 55.57 13.91
CA TYR A 1008 -0.75 55.59 14.74
C TYR A 1008 0.06 56.89 14.54
N GLU A 1009 -0.11 57.88 15.42
CA GLU A 1009 0.71 59.11 15.47
C GLU A 1009 2.04 58.85 16.23
N PRO A 1010 3.22 59.26 15.73
CA PRO A 1010 4.47 59.09 16.44
C PRO A 1010 4.48 59.87 17.77
N THR A 1011 4.96 59.26 18.85
CA THR A 1011 4.85 59.81 20.22
C THR A 1011 5.87 60.93 20.55
N ASN A 1012 6.82 61.23 19.65
CA ASN A 1012 7.95 62.14 19.87
C ASN A 1012 7.88 63.48 19.09
N THR A 1013 6.68 63.96 18.72
CA THR A 1013 6.53 65.16 17.86
C THR A 1013 6.76 66.50 18.57
N GLY A 1014 7.31 67.50 17.87
CA GLY A 1014 7.58 68.84 18.39
C GLY A 1014 8.25 69.81 17.40
N THR A 1015 8.68 70.98 17.92
CA THR A 1015 9.31 72.03 17.09
C THR A 1015 10.78 71.68 16.79
N ARG A 1016 11.14 71.68 15.50
CA ARG A 1016 12.51 71.44 15.01
C ARG A 1016 13.52 72.39 15.66
N THR A 1017 14.66 71.86 16.11
CA THR A 1017 15.74 72.67 16.73
C THR A 1017 16.78 73.17 15.72
N ARG A 1018 16.90 72.52 14.56
CA ARG A 1018 17.80 72.89 13.46
C ARG A 1018 17.02 73.42 12.26
N SER A 1019 17.48 74.54 11.71
CA SER A 1019 16.94 75.15 10.48
C SER A 1019 17.80 74.86 9.25
N ASP A 1020 18.97 74.22 9.43
CA ASP A 1020 19.90 73.88 8.36
C ASP A 1020 19.78 72.42 7.90
N ARG A 1021 18.70 71.70 8.26
CA ARG A 1021 18.40 70.33 7.78
C ARG A 1021 16.89 70.21 7.60
N VAL A 1022 16.40 70.40 6.38
CA VAL A 1022 14.95 70.44 6.09
C VAL A 1022 14.64 69.66 4.82
N ILE A 1023 13.71 68.70 4.90
CA ILE A 1023 13.02 68.15 3.72
C ILE A 1023 11.97 69.18 3.33
N LYS A 1024 12.20 69.86 2.21
CA LYS A 1024 11.25 70.79 1.57
C LYS A 1024 10.20 70.05 0.77
N GLY A 1025 10.51 68.81 0.40
CA GLY A 1025 9.64 67.96 -0.37
C GLY A 1025 10.34 66.69 -0.80
N PHE A 1026 9.58 65.81 -1.43
CA PHE A 1026 10.13 64.68 -2.16
C PHE A 1026 9.31 64.45 -3.42
N THR A 1027 9.94 63.81 -4.38
CA THR A 1027 9.30 63.32 -5.60
C THR A 1027 9.41 61.80 -5.62
N LEU A 1028 8.27 61.12 -5.65
CA LEU A 1028 8.19 59.68 -5.89
C LEU A 1028 7.92 59.46 -7.37
N THR A 1029 8.65 58.56 -8.03
CA THR A 1029 8.55 58.30 -9.46
C THR A 1029 8.57 56.80 -9.72
N GLY A 1030 7.52 56.27 -10.33
CA GLY A 1030 7.50 54.90 -10.84
C GLY A 1030 8.44 54.70 -12.02
N ALA A 1031 8.89 53.48 -12.29
CA ALA A 1031 9.88 53.16 -13.35
C ALA A 1031 9.47 53.64 -14.76
N SER A 1032 8.17 53.79 -15.02
CA SER A 1032 7.62 54.33 -16.27
C SER A 1032 7.81 55.85 -16.43
N GLY A 1033 8.08 56.58 -15.35
CA GLY A 1033 8.19 58.05 -15.32
C GLY A 1033 6.84 58.78 -15.42
N GLU A 1034 5.74 58.07 -15.64
CA GLU A 1034 4.39 58.63 -15.82
C GLU A 1034 3.74 59.02 -14.48
N ASN A 1035 4.00 58.24 -13.43
CA ASN A 1035 3.49 58.48 -12.08
C ASN A 1035 4.56 59.22 -11.26
N SER A 1036 4.59 60.54 -11.36
CA SER A 1036 5.49 61.41 -10.58
C SER A 1036 4.69 62.35 -9.69
N TYR A 1037 5.02 62.40 -8.41
CA TYR A 1037 4.26 63.19 -7.45
C TYR A 1037 5.19 63.93 -6.50
N THR A 1038 5.05 65.25 -6.44
CA THR A 1038 5.89 66.13 -5.62
C THR A 1038 5.09 66.66 -4.44
N LEU A 1039 5.50 66.34 -3.22
CA LEU A 1039 4.98 66.97 -2.01
C LEU A 1039 5.88 68.15 -1.62
N THR A 1040 5.31 69.30 -1.24
CA THR A 1040 6.06 70.43 -0.66
C THR A 1040 5.63 70.63 0.79
N THR A 1041 6.58 70.71 1.71
CA THR A 1041 6.36 70.94 3.15
C THR A 1041 6.64 72.40 3.51
N ASP A 1042 6.11 72.89 4.64
CA ASP A 1042 6.39 74.24 5.08
C ASP A 1042 7.83 74.38 5.66
N GLU A 1043 8.46 75.53 5.40
CA GLU A 1043 9.81 75.84 5.93
C GLU A 1043 9.76 76.16 7.45
N GLN A 1044 8.61 76.05 8.12
CA GLN A 1044 8.30 76.59 9.45
C GLN A 1044 7.47 75.59 10.29
N GLY A 1045 8.00 74.42 10.65
CA GLY A 1045 8.49 74.29 12.03
C GLY A 1045 8.06 73.05 12.83
N GLN A 1046 7.70 71.92 12.22
CA GLN A 1046 7.45 70.65 12.94
C GLN A 1046 8.37 69.53 12.42
N ASP A 1047 8.77 68.63 13.33
CA ASP A 1047 9.55 67.44 13.01
C ASP A 1047 8.69 66.29 12.46
N TYR A 1048 7.36 66.38 12.56
CA TYR A 1048 6.40 65.47 11.94
C TYR A 1048 5.40 66.22 11.05
N THR A 1049 5.04 65.62 9.92
CA THR A 1049 4.02 66.12 9.00
C THR A 1049 3.12 64.97 8.57
N ASN A 1050 1.86 65.03 8.99
CA ASN A 1050 0.82 64.13 8.48
C ASN A 1050 0.32 64.65 7.12
N ALA A 1051 0.73 64.00 6.04
CA ALA A 1051 0.34 64.29 4.66
C ALA A 1051 -0.41 63.11 4.02
N THR A 1052 -1.08 62.26 4.82
CA THR A 1052 -1.84 61.08 4.36
C THR A 1052 -3.01 61.42 3.44
N ALA A 1053 -3.49 62.67 3.43
CA ALA A 1053 -4.43 63.15 2.42
C ALA A 1053 -3.82 63.19 0.99
N ALA A 1054 -2.48 63.15 0.86
CA ALA A 1054 -1.81 62.97 -0.41
C ALA A 1054 -1.69 61.47 -0.74
N VAL A 1055 -2.39 61.06 -1.80
CA VAL A 1055 -2.43 59.68 -2.28
C VAL A 1055 -1.53 59.52 -3.49
N PHE A 1056 -0.61 58.56 -3.42
CA PHE A 1056 0.33 58.20 -4.48
C PHE A 1056 -0.15 56.90 -5.11
N LYS A 1057 -0.63 56.96 -6.37
CA LYS A 1057 -1.12 55.78 -7.09
C LYS A 1057 0.02 55.11 -7.85
N VAL A 1058 0.22 53.82 -7.64
CA VAL A 1058 1.27 53.00 -8.28
C VAL A 1058 0.72 51.62 -8.66
N GLU A 1059 1.37 50.92 -9.59
CA GLU A 1059 0.98 49.55 -9.93
C GLU A 1059 1.62 48.51 -8.98
N THR A 1060 0.95 47.37 -8.78
CA THR A 1060 1.47 46.23 -8.00
C THR A 1060 2.88 45.85 -8.47
N GLY A 1061 3.85 45.79 -7.55
CA GLY A 1061 5.25 45.42 -7.83
C GLY A 1061 6.08 46.45 -8.60
N GLU A 1062 5.56 47.65 -8.91
CA GLU A 1062 6.31 48.68 -9.66
C GLU A 1062 7.59 49.12 -8.92
N ASP A 1063 8.70 49.26 -9.65
CA ASP A 1063 9.95 49.82 -9.12
C ASP A 1063 9.80 51.33 -8.88
N LEU A 1064 9.89 51.76 -7.63
CA LEU A 1064 9.73 53.15 -7.19
C LEU A 1064 11.06 53.80 -6.88
N ASN A 1065 11.25 55.01 -7.39
CA ASN A 1065 12.38 55.88 -7.09
C ASN A 1065 11.91 57.09 -6.29
N ILE A 1066 12.61 57.41 -5.20
CA ILE A 1066 12.33 58.60 -4.39
C ILE A 1066 13.50 59.59 -4.48
N THR A 1067 13.18 60.85 -4.77
CA THR A 1067 14.15 61.96 -4.79
C THR A 1067 13.74 63.01 -3.79
N PHE A 1068 14.65 63.39 -2.89
CA PHE A 1068 14.39 64.36 -1.84
C PHE A 1068 14.78 65.77 -2.28
N ASP A 1069 13.88 66.73 -2.15
CA ASP A 1069 14.20 68.16 -2.18
C ASP A 1069 14.58 68.58 -0.75
N LYS A 1070 15.89 68.59 -0.46
CA LYS A 1070 16.42 68.93 0.86
C LYS A 1070 17.29 70.18 0.82
N ALA A 1071 17.20 70.99 1.86
CA ALA A 1071 18.10 72.12 2.08
C ALA A 1071 18.99 71.91 3.30
N GLY A 1072 20.27 72.27 3.14
CA GLY A 1072 21.23 72.41 4.22
C GLY A 1072 22.21 71.22 4.40
N SER A 1073 22.66 71.00 5.63
CA SER A 1073 23.75 70.11 6.02
C SER A 1073 23.41 68.63 5.84
N TRP A 1074 24.45 67.78 5.66
CA TRP A 1074 24.36 66.33 5.52
C TRP A 1074 23.43 65.67 6.57
N ILE A 1075 22.53 64.77 6.14
CA ILE A 1075 21.74 63.80 6.93
C ILE A 1075 21.27 62.63 6.01
N HIS A 1076 20.89 61.47 6.57
CA HIS A 1076 20.46 60.26 5.84
C HIS A 1076 18.93 60.13 5.75
N GLN A 1077 18.43 59.34 4.80
CA GLN A 1077 17.00 59.19 4.46
C GLN A 1077 16.56 57.72 4.53
N TYR A 1078 15.31 57.48 4.96
CA TYR A 1078 14.67 56.17 5.15
C TYR A 1078 13.23 56.21 4.67
N VAL A 1079 12.73 55.07 4.17
CA VAL A 1079 11.40 54.90 3.58
C VAL A 1079 10.78 53.62 4.11
N PHE A 1080 9.53 53.71 4.56
CA PHE A 1080 8.76 52.59 5.10
C PHE A 1080 7.42 52.42 4.39
N ILE A 1081 6.93 51.19 4.29
CA ILE A 1081 5.58 50.84 3.85
C ILE A 1081 5.01 49.86 4.87
N ASP A 1082 3.89 50.23 5.47
CA ASP A 1082 3.14 49.43 6.44
C ASP A 1082 2.33 48.36 5.69
N PHE A 1083 2.85 47.12 5.63
CA PHE A 1083 2.29 46.07 4.79
C PHE A 1083 1.07 45.37 5.41
N ASP A 1084 0.98 45.32 6.74
CA ASP A 1084 -0.03 44.59 7.50
C ASP A 1084 -1.01 45.49 8.26
N GLY A 1085 -0.82 46.82 8.21
CA GLY A 1085 -1.69 47.81 8.83
C GLY A 1085 -1.44 48.00 10.32
N ASP A 1086 -0.43 47.34 10.90
CA ASP A 1086 -0.20 47.31 12.34
C ASP A 1086 0.62 48.50 12.88
N GLY A 1087 1.23 49.29 11.98
CA GLY A 1087 2.09 50.40 12.34
C GLY A 1087 3.30 50.51 11.42
N PHE A 1088 4.41 51.06 11.91
CA PHE A 1088 5.68 50.97 11.19
C PHE A 1088 6.69 50.30 12.10
N THR A 1089 7.30 49.23 11.61
CA THR A 1089 8.30 48.42 12.29
C THR A 1089 9.55 48.29 11.42
N ALA A 1090 10.72 48.23 12.08
CA ALA A 1090 11.97 47.96 11.39
C ALA A 1090 13.00 47.38 12.33
N SER A 1091 13.53 46.22 11.97
CA SER A 1091 14.63 45.58 12.68
C SER A 1091 15.72 45.10 11.72
N ILE A 1092 16.99 45.35 12.08
CA ILE A 1092 18.15 44.76 11.41
C ILE A 1092 19.03 44.19 12.52
N ALA A 1093 19.16 42.87 12.57
CA ALA A 1093 19.93 42.20 13.61
C ALA A 1093 21.43 42.59 13.56
N GLU A 1094 22.03 42.79 14.72
CA GLU A 1094 23.43 43.18 14.86
C GLU A 1094 24.36 42.14 14.22
N GLY A 1095 25.25 42.58 13.32
CA GLY A 1095 26.15 41.70 12.56
C GLY A 1095 25.52 41.02 11.34
N SER A 1096 24.25 41.28 11.03
CA SER A 1096 23.54 40.73 9.86
C SER A 1096 23.73 41.60 8.60
N GLU A 1097 23.46 41.03 7.43
CA GLU A 1097 23.52 41.75 6.14
C GLU A 1097 22.46 42.88 6.06
N TRP A 1098 22.76 43.86 5.22
CA TRP A 1098 22.19 45.21 5.06
C TRP A 1098 20.82 45.28 4.37
N ALA A 1099 20.04 44.20 4.33
CA ALA A 1099 18.78 44.20 3.60
C ALA A 1099 17.67 44.94 4.38
N PRO A 1100 16.78 45.70 3.70
CA PRO A 1100 15.54 46.17 4.30
C PRO A 1100 14.68 44.97 4.77
N ALA A 1101 13.99 45.13 5.90
CA ALA A 1101 13.19 44.09 6.54
C ALA A 1101 11.99 44.73 7.26
N GLU A 1102 10.93 43.94 7.46
CA GLU A 1102 9.65 44.43 7.99
C GLU A 1102 9.12 45.57 7.10
N ASP A 1103 8.76 46.72 7.66
CA ASP A 1103 8.20 47.84 6.89
C ASP A 1103 9.27 48.73 6.27
N LEU A 1104 10.54 48.63 6.67
CA LEU A 1104 11.62 49.41 6.08
C LEU A 1104 11.90 48.86 4.67
N VAL A 1105 11.62 49.66 3.63
CA VAL A 1105 11.78 49.25 2.23
C VAL A 1105 13.02 49.87 1.55
N ALA A 1106 13.47 51.04 2.00
CA ALA A 1106 14.66 51.68 1.45
C ALA A 1106 15.34 52.65 2.41
N TYR A 1107 16.66 52.82 2.25
CA TYR A 1107 17.44 53.82 2.96
C TYR A 1107 18.75 54.19 2.24
N SER A 1108 19.22 55.41 2.47
CA SER A 1108 20.43 55.98 1.84
C SER A 1108 21.73 55.50 2.50
N PHE A 1109 21.72 55.31 3.81
CA PHE A 1109 22.87 54.86 4.61
C PHE A 1109 22.42 54.39 5.99
N TYR A 1110 22.90 53.23 6.43
CA TYR A 1110 22.76 52.74 7.79
C TYR A 1110 23.98 51.92 8.20
N ASN A 1111 24.34 51.95 9.48
CA ASN A 1111 25.31 51.04 10.08
C ASN A 1111 24.69 50.41 11.34
N ASN A 1112 24.72 49.08 11.41
CA ASN A 1112 24.24 48.31 12.55
C ASN A 1112 25.30 48.14 13.67
N ASN A 1113 26.53 48.61 13.48
CA ASN A 1113 27.59 48.57 14.50
C ASN A 1113 27.45 49.71 15.53
N SER A 1114 27.56 49.39 16.83
CA SER A 1114 27.33 50.34 17.91
C SER A 1114 28.36 51.45 18.10
N ASP A 1115 29.57 51.30 17.57
CA ASP A 1115 30.70 52.10 18.04
C ASP A 1115 31.27 53.07 16.98
N SER A 1116 30.75 53.06 15.74
CA SER A 1116 31.21 53.95 14.67
C SER A 1116 30.21 54.07 13.54
N ASP A 1117 30.00 55.28 13.01
CA ASP A 1117 29.24 55.52 11.78
C ASP A 1117 30.16 55.67 10.54
N ALA A 1118 31.48 55.44 10.66
CA ALA A 1118 32.47 55.74 9.63
C ALA A 1118 32.33 54.94 8.33
N SER A 1119 31.63 53.81 8.38
CA SER A 1119 31.27 52.94 7.25
C SER A 1119 29.89 52.35 7.49
N GLY A 1120 29.17 52.02 6.42
CA GLY A 1120 27.85 51.37 6.50
C GLY A 1120 27.39 50.98 5.10
N TRP A 1121 26.10 50.75 4.93
CA TRP A 1121 25.52 50.28 3.67
C TRP A 1121 24.33 51.15 3.28
N ASN A 1122 24.01 51.19 1.98
CA ASN A 1122 22.66 51.54 1.54
C ASN A 1122 21.78 50.28 1.44
N SER A 1123 20.48 50.47 1.20
CA SER A 1123 19.49 49.39 1.06
C SER A 1123 19.71 48.42 -0.12
N LYS A 1124 20.67 48.65 -1.03
CA LYS A 1124 21.09 47.69 -2.09
C LYS A 1124 22.48 47.10 -1.83
N GLY A 1125 23.08 47.38 -0.67
CA GLY A 1125 24.27 46.70 -0.20
C GLY A 1125 25.58 47.28 -0.63
N THR A 1126 25.53 48.44 -1.25
CA THR A 1126 26.74 49.19 -1.53
C THR A 1126 27.33 49.66 -0.21
N VAL A 1127 28.54 49.22 0.09
CA VAL A 1127 29.33 49.72 1.22
C VAL A 1127 29.70 51.18 0.96
N ILE A 1128 29.39 52.06 1.90
CA ILE A 1128 29.68 53.50 1.84
C ILE A 1128 30.55 53.87 3.03
N THR A 1129 31.65 54.60 2.80
CA THR A 1129 32.64 54.93 3.84
C THR A 1129 33.05 56.40 3.80
N GLY A 1130 33.58 56.91 4.91
CA GLY A 1130 34.14 58.27 4.96
C GLY A 1130 33.10 59.36 4.66
N ASN A 1131 33.46 60.32 3.80
CA ASN A 1131 32.56 61.43 3.44
C ASN A 1131 31.52 61.05 2.37
N ASP A 1132 31.67 59.90 1.70
CA ASP A 1132 30.72 59.43 0.67
C ASP A 1132 29.36 59.05 1.27
N ARG A 1133 29.31 58.89 2.60
CA ARG A 1133 28.09 58.72 3.40
C ARG A 1133 27.12 59.89 3.26
N ASN A 1134 27.59 61.07 2.82
CA ASN A 1134 26.73 62.18 2.40
C ASN A 1134 26.09 61.92 1.03
N THR A 1135 25.36 60.82 0.92
CA THR A 1135 24.62 60.45 -0.27
C THR A 1135 23.16 60.89 -0.14
N PRO A 1136 22.62 61.69 -1.08
CA PRO A 1136 21.19 61.99 -1.13
C PRO A 1136 20.37 60.92 -1.87
N ALA A 1137 21.01 59.91 -2.46
CA ALA A 1137 20.36 58.89 -3.26
C ALA A 1137 19.90 57.72 -2.39
N VAL A 1138 18.58 57.59 -2.20
CA VAL A 1138 17.95 56.37 -1.69
C VAL A 1138 17.76 55.42 -2.88
N PRO A 1139 18.25 54.17 -2.81
CA PRO A 1139 18.01 53.19 -3.86
C PRO A 1139 16.52 52.92 -4.12
N ALA A 1140 16.20 52.48 -5.34
CA ALA A 1140 14.84 52.10 -5.71
C ALA A 1140 14.32 50.90 -4.91
N PHE A 1141 13.02 50.88 -4.63
CA PHE A 1141 12.32 49.82 -3.89
C PHE A 1141 11.01 49.45 -4.60
N ASN A 1142 10.49 48.26 -4.34
CA ASN A 1142 9.27 47.78 -5.00
C ASN A 1142 8.03 48.26 -4.24
N ALA A 1143 6.99 48.63 -4.98
CA ALA A 1143 5.64 48.74 -4.43
C ALA A 1143 5.14 47.35 -3.95
N PRO A 1144 4.18 47.29 -3.02
CA PRO A 1144 3.53 46.04 -2.62
C PRO A 1144 3.04 45.21 -3.82
N GLU A 1145 3.14 43.88 -3.70
CA GLU A 1145 2.68 42.94 -4.73
C GLU A 1145 1.14 42.79 -4.72
N ALA A 1146 0.51 43.09 -3.57
CA ALA A 1146 -0.94 43.12 -3.44
C ALA A 1146 -1.48 44.53 -3.72
N ALA A 1147 -2.60 44.61 -4.43
CA ALA A 1147 -3.33 45.86 -4.59
C ALA A 1147 -4.04 46.21 -3.29
N GLY A 1148 -4.06 47.48 -2.94
CA GLY A 1148 -4.58 47.96 -1.67
C GLY A 1148 -4.12 49.39 -1.37
N THR A 1149 -4.62 49.94 -0.27
CA THR A 1149 -4.20 51.25 0.25
C THR A 1149 -3.26 51.03 1.42
N TYR A 1150 -2.01 51.46 1.28
CA TYR A 1150 -0.94 51.30 2.26
C TYR A 1150 -0.55 52.66 2.86
N ARG A 1151 -0.05 52.66 4.10
CA ARG A 1151 0.63 53.84 4.67
C ARG A 1151 2.10 53.80 4.29
N MET A 1152 2.64 54.94 3.88
CA MET A 1152 4.05 55.09 3.54
C MET A 1152 4.67 56.21 4.38
N ARG A 1153 5.79 55.92 5.04
CA ARG A 1153 6.52 56.89 5.88
C ARG A 1153 7.87 57.24 5.27
N ILE A 1154 8.18 58.52 5.32
CA ILE A 1154 9.45 59.08 4.89
C ILE A 1154 10.13 59.75 6.07
N LYS A 1155 11.36 59.33 6.35
CA LYS A 1155 12.13 59.81 7.50
C LYS A 1155 13.50 60.31 7.07
N GLN A 1156 13.98 61.41 7.66
CA GLN A 1156 15.42 61.70 7.73
C GLN A 1156 15.90 61.61 9.17
N ASP A 1157 17.07 60.99 9.36
CA ASP A 1157 17.71 60.85 10.66
C ASP A 1157 19.20 60.53 10.51
N TRP A 1158 19.96 60.62 11.60
CA TRP A 1158 21.38 60.25 11.61
C TRP A 1158 21.58 58.79 11.99
N CYS A 1159 21.82 57.94 10.99
CA CYS A 1159 22.20 56.52 11.16
C CYS A 1159 21.27 55.71 12.08
N ASN A 1160 19.95 55.91 11.95
CA ASN A 1160 18.93 55.29 12.78
C ASN A 1160 17.69 54.87 11.96
N ILE A 1161 17.32 53.60 12.06
CA ILE A 1161 16.19 52.97 11.35
C ILE A 1161 14.88 52.92 12.16
N ASP A 1162 14.88 53.36 13.42
CA ASP A 1162 13.65 53.38 14.23
C ASP A 1162 12.62 54.30 13.55
N PRO A 1163 11.42 53.82 13.21
CA PRO A 1163 10.43 54.62 12.49
C PRO A 1163 9.92 55.84 13.29
N ALA A 1164 10.17 55.92 14.60
CA ALA A 1164 9.86 57.06 15.46
C ALA A 1164 11.03 58.07 15.65
N GLY A 1165 12.24 57.75 15.19
CA GLY A 1165 13.44 58.56 15.43
C GLY A 1165 14.39 57.97 16.48
N ASP A 1166 15.68 58.35 16.45
CA ASP A 1166 16.66 57.96 17.49
C ASP A 1166 16.28 58.54 18.87
N ALA A 1167 15.49 57.79 19.63
CA ALA A 1167 15.13 58.10 21.01
C ALA A 1167 16.21 57.68 22.02
N ASP A 1168 17.11 56.78 21.62
CA ASP A 1168 18.16 56.21 22.47
C ASP A 1168 19.44 57.08 22.48
N GLY A 1169 19.53 58.05 21.56
CA GLY A 1169 20.59 59.06 21.48
C GLY A 1169 21.94 58.50 21.02
N LYS A 1170 21.95 57.33 20.39
CA LYS A 1170 23.17 56.57 20.06
C LYS A 1170 24.10 57.33 19.12
N PHE A 1171 23.55 58.06 18.16
CA PHE A 1171 24.27 59.00 17.31
C PHE A 1171 23.69 60.43 17.37
N GLY A 1172 23.17 60.81 18.54
CA GLY A 1172 22.44 62.05 18.80
C GLY A 1172 20.92 61.85 18.77
N ASP A 1173 20.18 62.62 19.57
CA ASP A 1173 18.71 62.55 19.57
C ASP A 1173 18.14 63.02 18.22
N PHE A 1174 17.03 62.40 17.80
CA PHE A 1174 16.29 62.71 16.58
C PHE A 1174 16.13 64.23 16.35
N LYS A 1175 15.80 64.99 17.40
CA LYS A 1175 15.61 66.45 17.29
C LYS A 1175 16.93 67.19 17.12
N GLU A 1176 17.97 66.84 17.86
CA GLU A 1176 19.31 67.44 17.75
C GLU A 1176 19.93 67.19 16.37
N ASN A 1177 19.63 66.02 15.80
CA ASN A 1177 20.06 65.66 14.46
C ASN A 1177 19.31 66.41 13.35
N GLY A 1178 18.21 67.12 13.66
CA GLY A 1178 17.37 67.75 12.66
C GLY A 1178 16.49 66.73 11.92
N GLY A 1179 16.08 65.67 12.61
CA GLY A 1179 15.21 64.64 12.09
C GLY A 1179 13.85 65.17 11.66
N GLN A 1180 13.24 64.51 10.67
CA GLN A 1180 11.93 64.85 10.15
C GLN A 1180 11.21 63.60 9.65
N ILE A 1181 9.91 63.46 9.96
CA ILE A 1181 9.01 62.39 9.52
C ILE A 1181 7.86 62.98 8.71
N ILE A 1182 7.50 62.33 7.60
CA ILE A 1182 6.38 62.68 6.75
C ILE A 1182 5.62 61.39 6.40
N ASP A 1183 4.33 61.35 6.71
CA ASP A 1183 3.46 60.21 6.38
C ASP A 1183 2.54 60.54 5.22
N VAL A 1184 2.41 59.62 4.27
CA VAL A 1184 1.58 59.73 3.07
C VAL A 1184 0.83 58.42 2.79
N THR A 1185 -0.15 58.46 1.88
CA THR A 1185 -0.92 57.28 1.48
C THR A 1185 -0.41 56.75 0.14
N LEU A 1186 -0.08 55.46 0.06
CA LEU A 1186 0.28 54.75 -1.18
C LEU A 1186 -0.87 53.86 -1.61
N GLU A 1187 -1.51 54.18 -2.73
CA GLU A 1187 -2.58 53.35 -3.31
C GLU A 1187 -1.98 52.48 -4.41
N VAL A 1188 -1.93 51.18 -4.17
CA VAL A 1188 -1.41 50.18 -5.11
C VAL A 1188 -2.59 49.59 -5.86
N ILE A 1189 -2.60 49.78 -7.17
CA ILE A 1189 -3.64 49.24 -8.05
C ILE A 1189 -3.08 48.06 -8.84
N ASN A 1190 -3.93 47.09 -9.17
CA ASN A 1190 -3.54 45.99 -10.05
C ASN A 1190 -2.99 46.55 -11.35
N ALA A 1191 -1.86 46.01 -11.82
CA ALA A 1191 -1.27 46.40 -13.10
C ALA A 1191 -2.32 46.23 -14.23
N THR A 1192 -2.81 47.35 -14.78
CA THR A 1192 -3.74 47.30 -15.91
C THR A 1192 -2.93 47.06 -17.17
N GLY A 1193 -2.86 45.80 -17.59
CA GLY A 1193 -2.22 45.40 -18.85
C GLY A 1193 -2.97 46.00 -20.04
N ILE A 1194 -2.58 47.20 -20.46
CA ILE A 1194 -2.58 47.80 -21.81
C ILE A 1194 -2.17 49.26 -21.63
N LYS A 1195 -0.87 49.56 -21.72
CA LYS A 1195 -0.39 50.92 -21.98
C LYS A 1195 -0.25 51.07 -23.49
N GLU A 1196 -1.16 51.85 -24.07
CA GLU A 1196 -1.21 52.34 -25.45
C GLU A 1196 -1.21 51.30 -26.59
N VAL A 1197 -2.41 51.08 -27.14
CA VAL A 1197 -2.54 50.71 -28.57
C VAL A 1197 -2.40 52.01 -29.37
N GLU A 1198 -1.17 52.39 -29.71
CA GLU A 1198 -0.97 53.24 -30.87
C GLU A 1198 -1.36 52.42 -32.10
N GLY A 1199 -2.49 52.78 -32.69
CA GLY A 1199 -2.90 52.22 -33.96
C GLY A 1199 -1.84 52.51 -35.01
N ASP A 1200 -1.21 51.46 -35.53
CA ASP A 1200 -0.63 51.54 -36.86
C ASP A 1200 -1.03 50.37 -37.74
N ASN A 1201 -1.53 50.75 -38.90
CA ASN A 1201 -2.11 49.88 -39.90
C ASN A 1201 -1.00 49.04 -40.57
N GLY A 1202 -1.01 47.72 -40.31
CA GLY A 1202 -0.56 46.72 -41.29
C GLY A 1202 0.95 46.48 -41.43
N VAL A 1203 1.60 45.90 -40.42
CA VAL A 1203 2.98 45.40 -40.56
C VAL A 1203 3.08 43.88 -40.43
N LYS A 1204 3.59 43.26 -41.50
CA LYS A 1204 3.96 41.84 -41.62
C LYS A 1204 5.20 41.51 -40.77
N GLY A 1205 5.23 40.34 -40.12
CA GLY A 1205 6.34 39.94 -39.23
C GLY A 1205 6.28 38.48 -38.75
N VAL A 1206 7.44 37.93 -38.39
CA VAL A 1206 7.60 36.58 -37.81
C VAL A 1206 7.80 36.71 -36.29
N TYR A 1207 7.10 35.91 -35.51
CA TYR A 1207 7.22 35.84 -34.06
C TYR A 1207 7.48 34.38 -33.64
N ASP A 1208 8.22 34.15 -32.57
CA ASP A 1208 8.25 32.82 -31.94
C ASP A 1208 6.98 32.57 -31.11
N LEU A 1209 6.83 31.35 -30.59
CA LEU A 1209 5.67 30.96 -29.78
C LEU A 1209 5.62 31.66 -28.41
N SER A 1210 6.68 32.40 -28.02
CA SER A 1210 6.68 33.26 -26.83
C SER A 1210 6.23 34.69 -27.13
N GLY A 1211 5.86 34.99 -28.37
CA GLY A 1211 5.38 36.32 -28.79
C GLY A 1211 6.51 37.32 -29.10
N ARG A 1212 7.77 36.89 -29.11
CA ARG A 1212 8.90 37.74 -29.46
C ARG A 1212 9.02 37.89 -30.97
N LYS A 1213 9.09 39.14 -31.47
CA LYS A 1213 9.32 39.44 -32.90
C LYS A 1213 10.74 39.01 -33.30
N LEU A 1214 10.85 38.22 -34.35
CA LEU A 1214 12.10 37.72 -34.92
C LEU A 1214 12.44 38.47 -36.21
N GLU A 1215 13.69 38.90 -36.35
CA GLU A 1215 14.16 39.52 -37.60
C GLU A 1215 14.41 38.50 -38.72
N LYS A 1216 14.70 37.24 -38.38
CA LYS A 1216 14.83 36.12 -39.33
C LYS A 1216 14.57 34.77 -38.63
N VAL A 1217 14.03 33.81 -39.36
CA VAL A 1217 13.94 32.40 -38.91
C VAL A 1217 15.27 31.72 -39.18
N SER A 1218 15.95 31.23 -38.14
CA SER A 1218 17.27 30.59 -38.25
C SER A 1218 17.26 29.08 -38.01
N ALA A 1219 16.12 28.48 -37.68
CA ALA A 1219 15.98 27.05 -37.43
C ALA A 1219 14.60 26.54 -37.88
N PRO A 1220 14.46 25.25 -38.24
CA PRO A 1220 13.16 24.64 -38.48
C PRO A 1220 12.30 24.67 -37.22
N GLY A 1221 11.04 25.06 -37.33
CA GLY A 1221 10.15 25.22 -36.17
C GLY A 1221 8.82 25.88 -36.51
N VAL A 1222 7.93 25.96 -35.52
CA VAL A 1222 6.63 26.63 -35.66
C VAL A 1222 6.77 28.09 -35.22
N TYR A 1223 6.41 29.00 -36.12
CA TYR A 1223 6.46 30.45 -35.90
C TYR A 1223 5.09 31.07 -36.18
N VAL A 1224 4.81 32.24 -35.61
CA VAL A 1224 3.63 33.03 -35.97
C VAL A 1224 4.05 34.04 -37.02
N VAL A 1225 3.64 33.85 -38.27
CA VAL A 1225 3.94 34.75 -39.39
C VAL A 1225 2.65 35.36 -39.89
N ASP A 1226 2.59 36.69 -39.94
CA ASP A 1226 1.41 37.45 -40.39
C ASP A 1226 0.12 37.01 -39.66
N GLY A 1227 0.23 36.73 -38.36
CA GLY A 1227 -0.88 36.30 -37.50
C GLY A 1227 -1.31 34.84 -37.69
N ARG A 1228 -0.56 34.03 -38.42
CA ARG A 1228 -0.84 32.59 -38.62
C ARG A 1228 0.33 31.73 -38.13
N LYS A 1229 0.05 30.60 -37.50
CA LYS A 1229 1.07 29.61 -37.16
C LYS A 1229 1.55 28.94 -38.45
N VAL A 1230 2.84 29.02 -38.73
CA VAL A 1230 3.49 28.46 -39.92
C VAL A 1230 4.65 27.58 -39.47
N LEU A 1231 4.69 26.35 -39.97
CA LEU A 1231 5.83 25.46 -39.82
C LEU A 1231 6.89 25.82 -40.87
N VAL A 1232 7.99 26.40 -40.43
CA VAL A 1232 9.16 26.66 -41.28
C VAL A 1232 10.06 25.44 -41.22
N LYS A 1233 10.34 24.84 -42.38
CA LYS A 1233 11.19 23.64 -42.53
C LYS A 1233 12.66 24.00 -42.66
#